data_AF-A0A484YWF8-F1
#
_entry.id   AF-A0A484YWF8-F1
#
_cell.length_a   1.000
_cell.length_b   1.000
_cell.length_c   1.000
_cell.angle_alpha   90.00
_cell.angle_beta   90.00
_cell.angle_gamma   90.00
#
_symmetry.space_group_name_H-M   'P 1'
#
loop_
_entity.id
_entity.type
_entity.pdbx_description
1 polymer ?
#
loop_
_entity_poly.entity_id
_entity_poly.type
_entity_poly.pdbx_seq_one_letter_code
_entity_poly.pdbx_strand_id
1 'polypeptide(L)'
;MKNKNTRSGKITTRNLHKRLCPLYLSLAGIFSATADAATTPDNRQSKGPTMGQAANGTPVVNIADPNAKGISMNKFNEFNVEKQGMIFNNSMQDGVTKIGGYAVKNAQLQHEASAIISEVTGAKASYINGTMEVFGKKADIIIANENGISVNGATTINANSLTLSTGKVQANNDGSYKLAVEKGAVSVTGQGINTDGLGYFDIVSRSAQLEGEIAGKADIKVLAGQNDYDLATRSHTVRNKGDGRGPAVAIDGSALGSMYGGKIQLISTESGAGVRHAGGIIASSDLDISADGDITLASLSSEKNLSLSGKNITLNKSTSGVQAKNDIIMNALAGITLNNDVIASTGKIRIDASSLVQNAASLVTNNTTTTVPAIQINVAGQYTLNGKLQALDANGKVIAGGVVTLKNGDFVVKVNGAEVPFASLISDTQVTSHSGDVQITAGSMNNSGGSVLAKKGTLQFTLKEAFVNSGSVSATGDLTIASGSLKNDGVLYASNNQTLRVGNLDNNGRIFAEKRLVMNASALNNRGNIGATRDALQITTTGNVTNSGTLVGDSATVSLNVGGDVDNSGNIISNEKDVTLAASGKSIKNQGKIEGKNVTLTASNADATLENSGTLNARQKAQVKAAKLNNNGGTLSAAGDIALNVSKQLNNTHGGAILGGRKPRTGRRAYDRSDQRQQPDPGGKHFPDQHGDAQQHGRRRSARQRDDGSVRRDNADQLGLRHSGNVHPAGSHRHADEHPRCHCLQQRQSHPVQHWHPHQRCVTAGGRRCAGDAEYHQRLEHEQRRNGRQRQRDDRHGAYAQQQQ
;
A
#
# COMPACT_ATOMS: atom_id res chain seq x y z
N MET A 1 10.80 -51.49 -27.24
CA MET A 1 10.50 -51.43 -28.70
C MET A 1 11.09 -50.15 -29.29
N LYS A 2 11.17 -50.05 -30.62
CA LYS A 2 12.05 -49.10 -31.35
C LYS A 2 11.57 -47.63 -31.33
N ASN A 3 12.48 -46.73 -30.95
CA ASN A 3 12.92 -45.53 -31.68
C ASN A 3 11.86 -44.62 -32.38
N LYS A 4 11.77 -43.35 -31.95
CA LYS A 4 12.33 -42.20 -32.72
C LYS A 4 12.19 -40.86 -31.99
N ASN A 5 13.30 -40.10 -31.94
CA ASN A 5 13.32 -38.68 -31.60
C ASN A 5 12.81 -37.83 -32.78
N THR A 6 12.04 -36.78 -32.50
CA THR A 6 11.84 -35.65 -33.43
C THR A 6 11.97 -34.32 -32.67
N ARG A 7 13.05 -33.59 -32.95
CA ARG A 7 13.27 -32.23 -32.44
C ARG A 7 12.31 -31.25 -33.13
N SER A 8 11.62 -30.41 -32.37
CA SER A 8 10.89 -29.26 -32.92
C SER A 8 11.87 -28.12 -33.22
N GLY A 9 12.03 -27.78 -34.50
CA GLY A 9 12.86 -26.65 -34.95
C GLY A 9 12.04 -25.36 -35.05
N LYS A 10 12.60 -24.24 -34.57
CA LYS A 10 11.97 -22.92 -34.65
C LYS A 10 11.74 -22.50 -36.11
N ILE A 11 10.52 -22.05 -36.42
CA ILE A 11 10.20 -21.37 -37.68
C ILE A 11 10.70 -19.91 -37.57
N THR A 12 11.49 -19.45 -38.53
CA THR A 12 11.97 -18.07 -38.62
C THR A 12 11.74 -17.46 -40.01
N THR A 13 11.71 -16.14 -40.07
CA THR A 13 11.01 -15.29 -41.06
C THR A 13 11.67 -15.15 -42.45
N ARG A 14 12.31 -16.19 -43.00
CA ARG A 14 13.11 -16.05 -44.24
C ARG A 14 12.84 -16.99 -45.43
N ASN A 15 11.91 -17.95 -45.37
CA ASN A 15 11.66 -18.88 -46.49
C ASN A 15 10.18 -19.16 -46.76
N LEU A 16 9.42 -18.17 -47.25
CA LEU A 16 8.06 -18.42 -47.78
C LEU A 16 7.73 -17.55 -49.01
N HIS A 17 8.62 -17.54 -50.00
CA HIS A 17 8.35 -16.97 -51.33
C HIS A 17 8.89 -17.92 -52.42
N LYS A 18 8.02 -18.80 -52.95
CA LYS A 18 7.95 -19.28 -54.35
C LYS A 18 7.11 -20.55 -54.46
N ARG A 19 6.33 -20.64 -55.55
CA ARG A 19 5.54 -21.79 -56.06
C ARG A 19 4.22 -22.05 -55.28
N LEU A 20 3.04 -22.17 -55.90
CA LEU A 20 2.63 -22.09 -57.31
C LEU A 20 1.14 -21.68 -57.37
N CYS A 21 0.73 -20.83 -58.33
CA CYS A 21 -0.63 -20.85 -58.88
C CYS A 21 -0.68 -21.83 -60.07
N PRO A 22 -1.87 -22.31 -60.47
CA PRO A 22 -2.44 -21.74 -61.70
C PRO A 22 -3.96 -21.49 -61.71
N LEU A 23 -4.32 -20.58 -62.61
CA LEU A 23 -5.61 -20.25 -63.24
C LEU A 23 -6.88 -21.01 -62.83
N TYR A 24 -7.96 -20.23 -62.65
CA TYR A 24 -9.18 -20.40 -63.43
C TYR A 24 -9.57 -19.07 -64.10
N LEU A 25 -10.13 -19.16 -65.31
CA LEU A 25 -10.47 -18.02 -66.16
C LEU A 25 -11.93 -18.15 -66.61
N SER A 26 -12.81 -17.22 -66.24
CA SER A 26 -14.09 -17.02 -66.94
C SER A 26 -14.80 -15.70 -66.61
N LEU A 27 -15.34 -15.10 -67.67
CA LEU A 27 -16.38 -14.06 -67.73
C LEU A 27 -16.13 -12.70 -67.06
N ALA A 28 -15.77 -11.73 -67.92
CA ALA A 28 -15.99 -10.32 -67.66
C ALA A 28 -17.50 -10.00 -67.72
N GLY A 29 -18.04 -9.51 -66.60
CA GLY A 29 -19.21 -8.64 -66.60
C GLY A 29 -18.75 -7.26 -66.15
N ILE A 30 -18.79 -6.26 -67.04
CA ILE A 30 -18.41 -4.88 -66.72
C ILE A 30 -19.55 -4.25 -65.90
N PHE A 31 -19.56 -4.52 -64.61
CA PHE A 31 -20.01 -3.52 -63.66
C PHE A 31 -18.80 -2.66 -63.32
N SER A 32 -18.80 -1.42 -63.81
CA SER A 32 -18.06 -0.35 -63.15
C SER A 32 -18.64 -0.24 -61.74
N ALA A 33 -17.99 -0.89 -60.77
CA ALA A 33 -18.18 -0.54 -59.38
C ALA A 33 -17.77 0.93 -59.27
N THR A 34 -18.74 1.83 -59.25
CA THR A 34 -18.52 3.21 -58.82
C THR A 34 -17.93 3.12 -57.44
N ALA A 35 -16.63 3.41 -57.31
CA ALA A 35 -16.00 3.56 -56.02
C ALA A 35 -16.67 4.76 -55.35
N ASP A 36 -17.63 4.46 -54.47
CA ASP A 36 -18.31 5.47 -53.67
C ASP A 36 -17.23 6.30 -52.96
N ALA A 37 -17.26 7.61 -53.14
CA ALA A 37 -16.23 8.47 -52.59
C ALA A 37 -16.24 8.36 -51.07
N ALA A 38 -15.13 7.90 -50.48
CA ALA A 38 -15.04 7.63 -49.04
C ALA A 38 -15.28 8.88 -48.17
N THR A 39 -15.18 10.09 -48.75
CA THR A 39 -15.61 11.35 -48.13
C THR A 39 -16.49 12.13 -49.10
N THR A 40 -17.69 12.53 -48.63
CA THR A 40 -18.69 13.29 -49.41
C THR A 40 -19.22 14.48 -48.60
N PRO A 41 -19.06 15.73 -49.09
CA PRO A 41 -19.66 16.91 -48.47
C PRO A 41 -21.18 16.80 -48.27
N ASP A 42 -21.69 17.45 -47.22
CA ASP A 42 -23.11 17.65 -47.04
C ASP A 42 -23.57 18.90 -47.79
N ASN A 43 -24.16 18.69 -48.97
CA ASN A 43 -24.70 19.73 -49.84
C ASN A 43 -25.82 20.58 -49.18
N ARG A 44 -26.33 20.20 -48.00
CA ARG A 44 -27.25 21.03 -47.20
C ARG A 44 -26.53 22.18 -46.48
N GLN A 45 -25.20 22.13 -46.36
CA GLN A 45 -24.43 23.24 -45.80
C GLN A 45 -24.22 24.35 -46.84
N SER A 46 -24.82 25.51 -46.61
CA SER A 46 -24.49 26.72 -47.35
C SER A 46 -23.01 27.10 -47.13
N LYS A 47 -22.28 27.32 -48.22
CA LYS A 47 -20.80 27.53 -48.24
C LYS A 47 -20.02 26.41 -47.51
N GLY A 48 -20.46 25.16 -47.67
CA GLY A 48 -19.78 23.99 -47.11
C GLY A 48 -18.43 23.65 -47.75
N PRO A 49 -17.80 22.54 -47.32
CA PRO A 49 -16.54 22.07 -47.89
C PRO A 49 -16.73 21.60 -49.35
N THR A 50 -15.67 21.72 -50.15
CA THR A 50 -15.60 21.10 -51.48
C THR A 50 -14.44 20.11 -51.56
N MET A 51 -14.57 19.09 -52.40
CA MET A 51 -13.52 18.10 -52.62
C MET A 51 -12.69 18.42 -53.87
N GLY A 52 -11.38 18.23 -53.76
CA GLY A 52 -10.43 18.22 -54.87
C GLY A 52 -9.41 17.09 -54.69
N GLN A 53 -8.34 17.12 -55.48
CA GLN A 53 -7.21 16.21 -55.36
C GLN A 53 -5.90 16.99 -55.52
N ALA A 54 -4.85 16.53 -54.84
CA ALA A 54 -3.49 17.01 -55.03
C ALA A 54 -2.82 16.29 -56.21
N ALA A 55 -1.64 16.73 -56.63
CA ALA A 55 -0.96 16.24 -57.84
C ALA A 55 -0.70 14.72 -57.90
N ASN A 56 -0.61 14.03 -56.76
CA ASN A 56 -0.46 12.57 -56.70
C ASN A 56 -1.78 11.79 -56.52
N GLY A 57 -2.93 12.47 -56.54
CA GLY A 57 -4.26 11.87 -56.33
C GLY A 57 -4.75 11.85 -54.88
N THR A 58 -3.96 12.27 -53.89
CA THR A 58 -4.43 12.34 -52.49
C THR A 58 -5.62 13.31 -52.37
N PRO A 59 -6.74 12.91 -51.73
CA PRO A 59 -7.91 13.78 -51.58
C PRO A 59 -7.63 15.07 -50.81
N VAL A 60 -8.23 16.16 -51.28
CA VAL A 60 -8.14 17.49 -50.69
C VAL A 60 -9.53 17.98 -50.30
N VAL A 61 -9.75 18.24 -49.01
CA VAL A 61 -10.89 19.03 -48.51
C VAL A 61 -10.52 20.50 -48.61
N ASN A 62 -11.12 21.21 -49.56
CA ASN A 62 -11.19 22.66 -49.50
C ASN A 62 -12.20 23.02 -48.41
N ILE A 63 -11.69 23.43 -47.26
CA ILE A 63 -12.51 23.76 -46.08
C ILE A 63 -13.37 25.00 -46.35
N ALA A 64 -14.50 25.11 -45.66
CA ALA A 64 -15.34 26.30 -45.64
C ALA A 64 -14.60 27.51 -45.06
N ASP A 65 -15.00 28.71 -45.47
CA ASP A 65 -14.48 29.96 -44.91
C ASP A 65 -14.69 30.00 -43.38
N PRO A 66 -13.69 30.33 -42.55
CA PRO A 66 -13.82 30.24 -41.11
C PRO A 66 -14.68 31.37 -40.56
N ASN A 67 -15.36 31.14 -39.43
CA ASN A 67 -16.12 32.18 -38.76
C ASN A 67 -15.20 33.24 -38.09
N ALA A 68 -15.80 34.26 -37.46
CA ALA A 68 -15.06 35.33 -36.77
C ALA A 68 -14.19 34.88 -35.57
N LYS A 69 -14.29 33.61 -35.12
CA LYS A 69 -13.40 32.98 -34.13
C LYS A 69 -12.26 32.17 -34.78
N GLY A 70 -12.17 32.17 -36.11
CA GLY A 70 -11.23 31.37 -36.90
C GLY A 70 -11.64 29.91 -37.09
N ILE A 71 -12.88 29.53 -36.77
CA ILE A 71 -13.33 28.14 -36.81
C ILE A 71 -14.02 27.86 -38.15
N SER A 72 -13.44 26.97 -38.95
CA SER A 72 -14.05 26.44 -40.17
C SER A 72 -14.95 25.26 -39.83
N MET A 73 -16.24 25.35 -40.18
CA MET A 73 -17.23 24.30 -40.00
C MET A 73 -17.45 23.55 -41.31
N ASN A 74 -17.30 22.22 -41.32
CA ASN A 74 -17.35 21.40 -42.51
C ASN A 74 -18.26 20.20 -42.27
N LYS A 75 -19.41 20.15 -42.92
CA LYS A 75 -20.37 19.05 -42.80
C LYS A 75 -20.21 18.06 -43.95
N PHE A 76 -20.31 16.79 -43.63
CA PHE A 76 -20.16 15.67 -44.56
C PHE A 76 -21.34 14.70 -44.40
N ASN A 77 -21.76 14.07 -45.50
CA ASN A 77 -22.63 12.90 -45.44
C ASN A 77 -21.82 11.67 -45.00
N GLU A 78 -20.59 11.54 -45.51
CA GLU A 78 -19.61 10.53 -45.11
C GLU A 78 -18.23 11.19 -45.02
N PHE A 79 -17.43 10.83 -44.01
CA PHE A 79 -16.05 11.30 -43.87
C PHE A 79 -15.16 10.15 -43.43
N ASN A 80 -14.13 9.87 -44.21
CA ASN A 80 -13.15 8.81 -43.95
C ASN A 80 -11.76 9.21 -44.46
N VAL A 81 -10.73 8.82 -43.72
CA VAL A 81 -9.33 9.00 -44.11
C VAL A 81 -8.75 7.62 -44.42
N GLU A 82 -8.48 7.36 -45.69
CA GLU A 82 -7.81 6.15 -46.17
C GLU A 82 -6.29 6.22 -45.99
N LYS A 83 -5.56 5.18 -46.41
CA LYS A 83 -4.11 5.03 -46.18
C LYS A 83 -3.25 6.07 -46.90
N GLN A 84 -3.71 6.60 -48.04
CA GLN A 84 -3.11 7.74 -48.73
C GLN A 84 -3.25 9.07 -47.97
N GLY A 85 -4.11 9.09 -46.95
CA GLY A 85 -4.37 10.26 -46.11
C GLY A 85 -5.40 11.23 -46.71
N MET A 86 -5.50 12.40 -46.08
CA MET A 86 -6.44 13.47 -46.38
C MET A 86 -5.78 14.82 -46.14
N ILE A 87 -5.94 15.76 -47.07
CA ILE A 87 -5.40 17.11 -46.97
C ILE A 87 -6.54 18.09 -46.67
N PHE A 88 -6.47 18.81 -45.56
CA PHE A 88 -7.30 19.97 -45.26
C PHE A 88 -6.62 21.22 -45.84
N ASN A 89 -7.19 21.79 -46.89
CA ASN A 89 -6.64 22.97 -47.56
C ASN A 89 -7.03 24.25 -46.83
N ASN A 90 -6.17 24.65 -45.89
CA ASN A 90 -6.23 25.90 -45.14
C ASN A 90 -5.30 26.97 -45.74
N SER A 91 -4.94 26.86 -47.02
CA SER A 91 -3.97 27.75 -47.67
C SER A 91 -4.65 28.78 -48.58
N MET A 92 -4.26 30.04 -48.42
CA MET A 92 -4.62 31.12 -49.37
C MET A 92 -3.64 31.25 -50.55
N GLN A 93 -2.62 30.39 -50.61
CA GLN A 93 -1.59 30.38 -51.67
C GLN A 93 -1.41 28.97 -52.26
N ASP A 94 -1.04 28.90 -53.53
CA ASP A 94 -0.66 27.64 -54.18
C ASP A 94 0.67 27.12 -53.59
N GLY A 95 0.87 25.80 -53.56
CA GLY A 95 2.06 25.25 -52.91
C GLY A 95 2.15 23.73 -52.95
N VAL A 96 3.03 23.18 -52.10
CA VAL A 96 3.33 21.75 -52.06
C VAL A 96 3.06 21.18 -50.67
N THR A 97 2.13 20.22 -50.63
CA THR A 97 1.75 19.42 -49.47
C THR A 97 2.74 18.26 -49.26
N LYS A 98 2.83 17.74 -48.04
CA LYS A 98 3.71 16.63 -47.68
C LYS A 98 3.18 15.27 -48.19
N ILE A 99 1.87 15.05 -48.18
CA ILE A 99 1.25 13.78 -48.60
C ILE A 99 0.62 13.81 -50.00
N GLY A 100 0.46 14.99 -50.61
CA GLY A 100 -0.22 15.18 -51.90
C GLY A 100 0.64 15.67 -53.06
N GLY A 101 1.83 16.22 -52.79
CA GLY A 101 2.54 17.03 -53.76
C GLY A 101 1.86 18.39 -53.97
N TYR A 102 1.90 18.93 -55.20
CA TYR A 102 1.34 20.25 -55.49
C TYR A 102 -0.18 20.31 -55.27
N ALA A 103 -0.64 21.40 -54.65
CA ALA A 103 -2.05 21.72 -54.43
C ALA A 103 -2.28 23.22 -54.66
N VAL A 104 -3.43 23.56 -55.25
CA VAL A 104 -3.87 24.94 -55.44
C VAL A 104 -4.45 25.52 -54.15
N LYS A 105 -4.45 26.84 -54.01
CA LYS A 105 -5.06 27.55 -52.88
C LYS A 105 -6.55 27.23 -52.75
N ASN A 106 -7.05 27.27 -51.52
CA ASN A 106 -8.47 27.17 -51.25
C ASN A 106 -9.16 28.51 -51.59
N ALA A 107 -9.80 28.56 -52.75
CA ALA A 107 -10.53 29.73 -53.23
C ALA A 107 -11.76 30.12 -52.38
N GLN A 108 -12.15 29.30 -51.40
CA GLN A 108 -13.26 29.61 -50.48
C GLN A 108 -12.83 30.55 -49.34
N LEU A 109 -11.53 30.62 -49.02
CA LEU A 109 -11.03 31.35 -47.85
C LEU A 109 -10.92 32.87 -48.08
N GLN A 110 -11.46 33.65 -47.15
CA GLN A 110 -11.13 35.06 -46.95
C GLN A 110 -10.01 35.23 -45.90
N HIS A 111 -9.89 34.28 -44.98
CA HIS A 111 -8.75 34.14 -44.07
C HIS A 111 -8.55 32.68 -43.64
N GLU A 112 -7.34 32.33 -43.21
CA GLU A 112 -7.00 30.97 -42.79
C GLU A 112 -7.56 30.62 -41.39
N ALA A 113 -8.06 29.40 -41.24
CA ALA A 113 -8.61 28.85 -40.00
C ALA A 113 -7.56 28.70 -38.88
N SER A 114 -8.01 28.82 -37.64
CA SER A 114 -7.31 28.33 -36.44
C SER A 114 -7.77 26.92 -36.04
N ALA A 115 -9.03 26.55 -36.34
CA ALA A 115 -9.59 25.23 -36.08
C ALA A 115 -10.51 24.77 -37.23
N ILE A 116 -10.49 23.47 -37.52
CA ILE A 116 -11.21 22.84 -38.62
C ILE A 116 -12.08 21.71 -38.03
N ILE A 117 -13.39 21.94 -38.00
CA ILE A 117 -14.37 20.94 -37.55
C ILE A 117 -14.93 20.22 -38.77
N SER A 118 -14.87 18.89 -38.76
CA SER A 118 -15.47 17.98 -39.75
C SER A 118 -16.58 17.17 -39.07
N GLU A 119 -17.83 17.56 -39.28
CA GLU A 119 -19.03 16.93 -38.72
C GLU A 119 -19.68 15.99 -39.73
N VAL A 120 -19.89 14.73 -39.35
CA VAL A 120 -20.65 13.76 -40.14
C VAL A 120 -22.13 13.83 -39.76
N THR A 121 -22.96 14.15 -40.75
CA THR A 121 -24.42 14.32 -40.63
C THR A 121 -25.20 13.14 -41.22
N GLY A 122 -24.51 12.21 -41.90
CA GLY A 122 -25.08 10.95 -42.38
C GLY A 122 -25.13 9.86 -41.31
N ALA A 123 -25.44 8.64 -41.73
CA ALA A 123 -25.67 7.50 -40.83
C ALA A 123 -24.48 6.53 -40.70
N LYS A 124 -23.39 6.71 -41.47
CA LYS A 124 -22.21 5.82 -41.42
C LYS A 124 -21.19 6.31 -40.38
N ALA A 125 -20.50 5.36 -39.75
CA ALA A 125 -19.33 5.62 -38.92
C ALA A 125 -18.12 6.01 -39.77
N SER A 126 -17.12 6.65 -39.16
CA SER A 126 -15.87 7.07 -39.81
C SER A 126 -14.71 6.11 -39.52
N TYR A 127 -13.79 5.96 -40.46
CA TYR A 127 -12.47 5.35 -40.25
C TYR A 127 -11.32 6.31 -40.59
N ILE A 128 -10.23 6.22 -39.82
CA ILE A 128 -9.03 7.04 -39.95
C ILE A 128 -7.81 6.11 -39.97
N ASN A 129 -7.33 5.83 -41.18
CA ASN A 129 -6.33 4.80 -41.49
C ASN A 129 -5.05 5.37 -42.12
N GLY A 130 -4.82 6.68 -42.03
CA GLY A 130 -3.69 7.36 -42.66
C GLY A 130 -3.49 8.79 -42.16
N THR A 131 -2.65 9.55 -42.86
CA THR A 131 -2.22 10.89 -42.45
C THR A 131 -3.27 11.96 -42.70
N MET A 132 -3.51 12.82 -41.71
CA MET A 132 -4.26 14.07 -41.86
C MET A 132 -3.27 15.24 -41.96
N GLU A 133 -3.21 15.91 -43.09
CA GLU A 133 -2.35 17.09 -43.30
C GLU A 133 -3.19 18.37 -43.34
N VAL A 134 -2.76 19.42 -42.62
CA VAL A 134 -3.26 20.79 -42.87
C VAL A 134 -2.29 21.48 -43.85
N PHE A 135 -2.75 21.80 -45.05
CA PHE A 135 -1.98 22.61 -46.01
C PHE A 135 -2.23 24.10 -45.75
N GLY A 136 -1.18 24.92 -45.74
CA GLY A 136 -1.25 26.33 -45.34
C GLY A 136 -0.98 26.53 -43.84
N LYS A 137 -1.66 27.48 -43.20
CA LYS A 137 -1.51 27.73 -41.77
C LYS A 137 -1.95 26.56 -40.89
N LYS A 138 -1.16 26.30 -39.85
CA LYS A 138 -1.37 25.27 -38.83
C LYS A 138 -2.70 25.49 -38.08
N ALA A 139 -3.53 24.46 -37.96
CA ALA A 139 -4.85 24.52 -37.33
C ALA A 139 -5.16 23.30 -36.44
N ASP A 140 -6.11 23.42 -35.51
CA ASP A 140 -6.70 22.28 -34.79
C ASP A 140 -7.59 21.45 -35.72
N ILE A 141 -7.59 20.12 -35.58
CA ILE A 141 -8.47 19.21 -36.33
C ILE A 141 -9.49 18.59 -35.35
N ILE A 142 -10.77 18.69 -35.67
CA ILE A 142 -11.86 18.08 -34.90
C ILE A 142 -12.69 17.22 -35.85
N ILE A 143 -12.76 15.91 -35.62
CA ILE A 143 -13.62 14.98 -36.36
C ILE A 143 -14.77 14.55 -35.45
N ALA A 144 -16.01 14.85 -35.83
CA ALA A 144 -17.21 14.57 -35.05
C ALA A 144 -18.17 13.68 -35.83
N ASN A 145 -18.41 12.45 -35.36
CA ASN A 145 -19.36 11.51 -35.96
C ASN A 145 -20.11 10.74 -34.86
N GLU A 146 -21.40 11.07 -34.64
CA GLU A 146 -22.21 10.42 -33.60
C GLU A 146 -22.41 8.90 -33.83
N ASN A 147 -22.14 8.38 -35.03
CA ASN A 147 -22.26 6.96 -35.35
C ASN A 147 -21.00 6.16 -34.96
N GLY A 148 -19.90 6.83 -34.61
CA GLY A 148 -18.64 6.23 -34.18
C GLY A 148 -17.45 6.52 -35.09
N ILE A 149 -16.25 6.32 -34.55
CA ILE A 149 -14.97 6.51 -35.24
C ILE A 149 -14.06 5.31 -34.96
N SER A 150 -13.37 4.82 -35.98
CA SER A 150 -12.32 3.80 -35.87
C SER A 150 -10.97 4.34 -36.36
N VAL A 151 -9.90 4.00 -35.66
CA VAL A 151 -8.55 4.53 -35.90
C VAL A 151 -7.56 3.38 -36.02
N ASN A 152 -6.73 3.37 -37.06
CA ASN A 152 -5.70 2.34 -37.27
C ASN A 152 -4.55 2.87 -38.14
N GLY A 153 -3.47 3.35 -37.51
CA GLY A 153 -2.31 3.93 -38.19
C GLY A 153 -2.49 5.41 -38.53
N ALA A 154 -3.29 6.14 -37.75
CA ALA A 154 -3.47 7.57 -37.96
C ALA A 154 -2.22 8.37 -37.57
N THR A 155 -1.95 9.43 -38.32
CA THR A 155 -0.89 10.41 -38.04
C THR A 155 -1.36 11.80 -38.47
N THR A 156 -0.67 12.85 -38.01
CA THR A 156 -0.99 14.24 -38.39
C THR A 156 0.23 15.01 -38.88
N ILE A 157 0.03 15.88 -39.87
CA ILE A 157 1.04 16.82 -40.35
C ILE A 157 0.46 18.24 -40.27
N ASN A 158 1.20 19.16 -39.66
CA ASN A 158 0.82 20.57 -39.53
C ASN A 158 -0.55 20.78 -38.82
N ALA A 159 -0.92 19.88 -37.90
CA ALA A 159 -2.06 20.05 -36.99
C ALA A 159 -1.59 20.53 -35.61
N ASN A 160 -2.34 21.43 -34.97
CA ASN A 160 -2.07 21.91 -33.60
C ASN A 160 -2.50 20.87 -32.56
N SER A 161 -3.66 20.27 -32.77
CA SER A 161 -4.26 19.23 -31.95
C SER A 161 -5.17 18.36 -32.82
N LEU A 162 -5.60 17.23 -32.25
CA LEU A 162 -6.62 16.38 -32.84
C LEU A 162 -7.67 16.04 -31.79
N THR A 163 -8.94 16.29 -32.09
CA THR A 163 -10.08 15.81 -31.31
C THR A 163 -10.90 14.84 -32.13
N LEU A 164 -11.11 13.62 -31.63
CA LEU A 164 -12.01 12.63 -32.21
C LEU A 164 -13.24 12.49 -31.31
N SER A 165 -14.43 12.71 -31.87
CA SER A 165 -15.64 12.79 -31.07
C SER A 165 -16.84 12.06 -31.67
N THR A 166 -17.69 11.54 -30.80
CA THR A 166 -19.06 11.09 -31.14
C THR A 166 -20.14 12.04 -30.61
N GLY A 167 -19.73 13.24 -30.18
CA GLY A 167 -20.63 14.31 -29.79
C GLY A 167 -21.14 15.09 -30.98
N LYS A 168 -22.43 15.45 -30.94
CA LYS A 168 -23.06 16.35 -31.90
C LYS A 168 -22.46 17.74 -31.76
N VAL A 169 -22.14 18.40 -32.87
CA VAL A 169 -21.54 19.73 -32.81
C VAL A 169 -22.62 20.79 -32.57
N GLN A 170 -22.43 21.62 -31.55
CA GLN A 170 -23.36 22.68 -31.18
C GLN A 170 -22.64 24.02 -31.11
N ALA A 171 -23.18 25.03 -31.79
CA ALA A 171 -22.66 26.40 -31.72
C ALA A 171 -23.08 27.06 -30.41
N ASN A 172 -22.17 27.82 -29.81
CA ASN A 172 -22.43 28.72 -28.70
C ASN A 172 -22.79 30.11 -29.21
N ASN A 173 -23.46 30.92 -28.36
CA ASN A 173 -23.90 32.28 -28.72
C ASN A 173 -22.76 33.24 -29.12
N ASP A 174 -21.52 32.95 -28.72
CA ASP A 174 -20.33 33.75 -29.04
C ASP A 174 -19.62 33.31 -30.33
N GLY A 175 -20.11 32.27 -31.02
CA GLY A 175 -19.50 31.71 -32.22
C GLY A 175 -18.42 30.63 -31.96
N SER A 176 -18.19 30.23 -30.71
CA SER A 176 -17.46 29.00 -30.40
C SER A 176 -18.35 27.76 -30.56
N TYR A 177 -17.79 26.56 -30.36
CA TYR A 177 -18.52 25.30 -30.47
C TYR A 177 -18.23 24.36 -29.29
N LYS A 178 -19.23 23.54 -28.94
CA LYS A 178 -19.12 22.41 -28.01
C LYS A 178 -19.54 21.11 -28.69
N LEU A 179 -19.12 19.99 -28.10
CA LEU A 179 -19.49 18.64 -28.52
C LEU A 179 -20.44 18.04 -27.48
N ALA A 180 -21.69 17.77 -27.88
CA ALA A 180 -22.71 17.18 -27.02
C ALA A 180 -22.78 15.67 -27.23
N VAL A 181 -22.19 14.89 -26.32
CA VAL A 181 -22.09 13.43 -26.41
C VAL A 181 -23.33 12.75 -25.86
N GLU A 182 -23.97 11.91 -26.69
CA GLU A 182 -25.16 11.12 -26.31
C GLU A 182 -25.06 9.63 -26.67
N LYS A 183 -24.27 9.29 -27.70
CA LYS A 183 -24.08 7.93 -28.26
C LYS A 183 -22.72 7.82 -28.97
N GLY A 184 -22.47 6.65 -29.57
CA GLY A 184 -21.30 6.37 -30.41
C GLY A 184 -20.05 5.99 -29.61
N ALA A 185 -19.16 5.23 -30.25
CA ALA A 185 -17.89 4.80 -29.69
C ALA A 185 -16.70 5.27 -30.55
N VAL A 186 -15.55 5.51 -29.91
CA VAL A 186 -14.26 5.66 -30.60
C VAL A 186 -13.43 4.42 -30.33
N SER A 187 -12.88 3.82 -31.39
CA SER A 187 -12.00 2.65 -31.32
C SER A 187 -10.63 2.99 -31.88
N VAL A 188 -9.58 2.67 -31.13
CA VAL A 188 -8.18 2.75 -31.57
C VAL A 188 -7.67 1.32 -31.66
N THR A 189 -7.21 0.89 -32.82
CA THR A 189 -6.93 -0.53 -33.13
C THR A 189 -5.66 -0.67 -33.97
N GLY A 190 -5.11 -1.89 -34.05
CA GLY A 190 -4.01 -2.21 -34.96
C GLY A 190 -2.76 -1.36 -34.70
N GLN A 191 -2.37 -0.53 -35.67
CA GLN A 191 -1.23 0.39 -35.56
C GLN A 191 -1.50 1.61 -34.67
N GLY A 192 -2.74 1.81 -34.21
CA GLY A 192 -3.09 2.86 -33.27
C GLY A 192 -2.97 4.27 -33.85
N ILE A 193 -2.35 5.20 -33.12
CA ILE A 193 -2.15 6.59 -33.55
C ILE A 193 -0.83 7.16 -33.02
N ASN A 194 -0.10 7.87 -33.90
CA ASN A 194 1.04 8.70 -33.50
C ASN A 194 0.55 10.15 -33.26
N THR A 195 0.82 10.67 -32.06
CA THR A 195 0.43 12.02 -31.62
C THR A 195 1.58 13.05 -31.67
N ASP A 196 2.73 12.70 -32.25
CA ASP A 196 3.85 13.64 -32.42
C ASP A 196 3.47 14.87 -33.26
N GLY A 197 3.95 16.04 -32.83
CA GLY A 197 3.65 17.34 -33.44
C GLY A 197 2.36 18.00 -32.95
N LEU A 198 1.47 17.24 -32.30
CA LEU A 198 0.29 17.77 -31.62
C LEU A 198 0.66 18.30 -30.22
N GLY A 199 -0.03 19.35 -29.78
CA GLY A 199 -0.04 19.77 -28.38
C GLY A 199 -0.94 18.88 -27.53
N TYR A 200 -2.08 18.44 -28.09
CA TYR A 200 -2.97 17.47 -27.44
C TYR A 200 -3.71 16.56 -28.43
N PHE A 201 -4.14 15.41 -27.93
CA PHE A 201 -5.02 14.45 -28.59
C PHE A 201 -6.18 14.08 -27.65
N ASP A 202 -7.41 14.45 -28.04
CA ASP A 202 -8.61 14.25 -27.25
C ASP A 202 -9.55 13.24 -27.92
N ILE A 203 -10.02 12.25 -27.15
CA ILE A 203 -11.13 11.34 -27.50
C ILE A 203 -12.33 11.72 -26.64
N VAL A 204 -13.45 12.11 -27.26
CA VAL A 204 -14.64 12.65 -26.58
C VAL A 204 -15.89 11.90 -27.06
N SER A 205 -16.28 10.85 -26.38
CA SER A 205 -17.25 9.86 -26.89
C SER A 205 -18.11 9.23 -25.80
N ARG A 206 -19.14 8.43 -26.14
CA ARG A 206 -19.89 7.72 -25.09
C ARG A 206 -19.06 6.57 -24.52
N SER A 207 -18.31 5.88 -25.37
CA SER A 207 -17.34 4.86 -24.96
C SER A 207 -16.10 4.81 -25.85
N ALA A 208 -14.96 4.44 -25.26
CA ALA A 208 -13.69 4.30 -25.95
C ALA A 208 -13.14 2.86 -25.83
N GLN A 209 -12.70 2.30 -26.96
CA GLN A 209 -11.98 1.02 -27.04
C GLN A 209 -10.54 1.27 -27.46
N LEU A 210 -9.58 0.91 -26.61
CA LEU A 210 -8.16 1.24 -26.77
C LEU A 210 -7.35 -0.04 -26.96
N GLU A 211 -7.30 -0.54 -28.20
CA GLU A 211 -6.68 -1.82 -28.56
C GLU A 211 -5.39 -1.68 -29.38
N GLY A 212 -5.11 -0.49 -29.92
CA GLY A 212 -3.84 -0.10 -30.54
C GLY A 212 -3.18 1.04 -29.78
N GLU A 213 -1.86 1.17 -29.94
CA GLU A 213 -1.04 2.13 -29.21
C GLU A 213 -1.41 3.60 -29.48
N ILE A 214 -1.42 4.43 -28.44
CA ILE A 214 -1.52 5.90 -28.53
C ILE A 214 -0.20 6.47 -28.02
N ALA A 215 0.70 6.86 -28.93
CA ALA A 215 2.05 7.29 -28.56
C ALA A 215 2.46 8.60 -29.22
N GLY A 216 3.08 9.48 -28.44
CA GLY A 216 3.74 10.70 -28.91
C GLY A 216 3.99 11.66 -27.75
N LYS A 217 4.26 12.94 -28.06
CA LYS A 217 4.52 13.97 -27.03
C LYS A 217 3.29 14.73 -26.54
N ALA A 218 2.13 14.52 -27.16
CA ALA A 218 0.91 15.27 -26.89
C ALA A 218 0.32 14.96 -25.49
N ASP A 219 -0.39 15.92 -24.90
CA ASP A 219 -1.32 15.63 -23.82
C ASP A 219 -2.47 14.76 -24.35
N ILE A 220 -2.81 13.67 -23.66
CA ILE A 220 -3.88 12.75 -24.08
C ILE A 220 -5.05 12.84 -23.12
N LYS A 221 -6.27 13.01 -23.64
CA LYS A 221 -7.50 12.95 -22.84
C LYS A 221 -8.53 12.02 -23.47
N VAL A 222 -8.98 11.02 -22.73
CA VAL A 222 -10.13 10.19 -23.09
C VAL A 222 -11.25 10.52 -22.12
N LEU A 223 -12.28 11.20 -22.63
CA LEU A 223 -13.52 11.51 -21.92
C LEU A 223 -14.63 10.61 -22.47
N ALA A 224 -15.18 9.77 -21.59
CA ALA A 224 -16.25 8.84 -21.87
C ALA A 224 -17.51 9.15 -21.05
N GLY A 225 -18.68 8.85 -21.64
CA GLY A 225 -20.00 9.11 -21.07
C GLY A 225 -20.74 10.30 -21.69
N GLN A 226 -21.94 10.60 -21.19
CA GLN A 226 -22.79 11.68 -21.69
C GLN A 226 -22.35 13.05 -21.16
N ASN A 227 -21.55 13.76 -21.96
CA ASN A 227 -20.90 15.02 -21.60
C ASN A 227 -21.16 16.12 -22.64
N ASP A 228 -21.25 17.37 -22.19
CA ASP A 228 -20.98 18.55 -23.02
C ASP A 228 -19.49 18.87 -22.88
N TYR A 229 -18.76 18.90 -24.00
CA TYR A 229 -17.33 19.21 -24.05
C TYR A 229 -17.08 20.54 -24.74
N ASP A 230 -16.42 21.46 -24.04
CA ASP A 230 -16.07 22.77 -24.60
C ASP A 230 -14.68 22.71 -25.28
N LEU A 231 -14.65 23.00 -26.59
CA LEU A 231 -13.44 22.86 -27.40
C LEU A 231 -12.36 23.89 -27.07
N ALA A 232 -12.73 25.09 -26.60
CA ALA A 232 -11.78 26.17 -26.32
C ALA A 232 -11.05 25.96 -24.98
N THR A 233 -11.76 25.47 -23.96
CA THR A 233 -11.25 25.28 -22.59
C THR A 233 -10.82 23.85 -22.30
N ARG A 234 -11.16 22.89 -23.17
CA ARG A 234 -11.04 21.43 -22.94
C ARG A 234 -11.76 20.97 -21.65
N SER A 235 -12.74 21.76 -21.18
CA SER A 235 -13.54 21.46 -20.01
C SER A 235 -14.77 20.62 -20.38
N HIS A 236 -15.43 20.04 -19.37
CA HIS A 236 -16.63 19.24 -19.60
C HIS A 236 -17.65 19.41 -18.48
N THR A 237 -18.92 19.24 -18.82
CA THR A 237 -20.02 19.09 -17.86
C THR A 237 -20.80 17.82 -18.20
N VAL A 238 -21.25 17.11 -17.17
CA VAL A 238 -22.05 15.89 -17.35
C VAL A 238 -23.48 16.28 -17.74
N ARG A 239 -23.98 15.79 -18.88
CA ARG A 239 -25.35 16.08 -19.37
C ARG A 239 -26.40 15.35 -18.54
N ASN A 240 -26.20 14.06 -18.33
CA ASN A 240 -27.01 13.20 -17.46
C ASN A 240 -26.10 12.22 -16.73
N LYS A 241 -26.42 11.85 -15.48
CA LYS A 241 -25.67 10.81 -14.73
C LYS A 241 -26.01 9.37 -15.16
N GLY A 242 -26.45 9.17 -16.40
CA GLY A 242 -26.86 7.88 -16.96
C GLY A 242 -28.38 7.67 -17.01
N ASP A 243 -28.80 6.91 -18.02
CA ASP A 243 -30.17 6.49 -18.34
C ASP A 243 -30.48 5.04 -17.90
N GLY A 244 -29.56 4.42 -17.16
CA GLY A 244 -29.59 2.99 -16.82
C GLY A 244 -29.22 2.05 -18.00
N ARG A 245 -28.81 2.61 -19.15
CA ARG A 245 -28.44 1.88 -20.38
C ARG A 245 -26.99 2.15 -20.83
N GLY A 246 -26.22 2.86 -20.01
CA GLY A 246 -24.80 3.10 -20.22
C GLY A 246 -23.95 1.82 -20.15
N PRO A 247 -22.74 1.83 -20.72
CA PRO A 247 -21.84 0.69 -20.66
C PRO A 247 -21.27 0.50 -19.24
N ALA A 248 -21.12 -0.76 -18.79
CA ALA A 248 -20.51 -1.05 -17.49
C ALA A 248 -19.02 -0.63 -17.42
N VAL A 249 -18.35 -0.55 -18.57
CA VAL A 249 -16.99 -0.03 -18.74
C VAL A 249 -17.03 0.95 -19.91
N ALA A 250 -16.81 2.24 -19.65
CA ALA A 250 -16.87 3.28 -20.68
C ALA A 250 -15.53 3.48 -21.39
N ILE A 251 -14.40 3.19 -20.73
CA ILE A 251 -13.07 3.16 -21.35
C ILE A 251 -12.50 1.76 -21.12
N ASP A 252 -12.31 1.02 -22.21
CA ASP A 252 -11.80 -0.35 -22.18
C ASP A 252 -10.57 -0.48 -23.07
N GLY A 253 -9.41 -0.74 -22.48
CA GLY A 253 -8.14 -0.83 -23.19
C GLY A 253 -7.43 -2.16 -23.01
N SER A 254 -7.04 -2.79 -24.12
CA SER A 254 -6.33 -4.08 -24.13
C SER A 254 -4.87 -3.93 -23.68
N ALA A 255 -4.14 -5.05 -23.61
CA ALA A 255 -2.69 -5.04 -23.35
C ALA A 255 -1.87 -4.44 -24.52
N LEU A 256 -2.45 -4.37 -25.72
CA LEU A 256 -1.83 -3.77 -26.92
C LEU A 256 -2.13 -2.27 -27.04
N GLY A 257 -3.11 -1.75 -26.29
CA GLY A 257 -3.48 -0.33 -26.30
C GLY A 257 -2.56 0.56 -25.47
N SER A 258 -1.23 0.34 -25.46
CA SER A 258 -0.30 1.16 -24.67
C SER A 258 -0.49 2.65 -24.91
N MET A 259 -0.30 3.47 -23.87
CA MET A 259 -0.45 4.92 -23.94
C MET A 259 0.82 5.61 -23.48
N TYR A 260 1.37 6.48 -24.33
CA TYR A 260 2.53 7.33 -24.01
C TYR A 260 2.26 8.78 -24.43
N GLY A 261 2.42 9.73 -23.51
CA GLY A 261 2.07 11.12 -23.73
C GLY A 261 2.65 12.12 -22.73
N GLY A 262 2.20 13.37 -22.84
CA GLY A 262 2.44 14.48 -21.92
C GLY A 262 1.74 14.25 -20.58
N LYS A 263 0.70 15.03 -20.31
CA LYS A 263 -0.33 14.69 -19.33
C LYS A 263 -1.29 13.65 -19.94
N ILE A 264 -1.69 12.63 -19.17
CA ILE A 264 -2.71 11.65 -19.60
C ILE A 264 -3.92 11.73 -18.65
N GLN A 265 -5.13 11.79 -19.23
CA GLN A 265 -6.39 11.79 -18.49
C GLN A 265 -7.35 10.73 -19.05
N LEU A 266 -7.85 9.81 -18.21
CA LEU A 266 -8.95 8.89 -18.55
C LEU A 266 -10.13 9.17 -17.61
N ILE A 267 -11.27 9.60 -18.16
CA ILE A 267 -12.41 10.10 -17.38
C ILE A 267 -13.70 9.40 -17.85
N SER A 268 -14.36 8.67 -16.94
CA SER A 268 -15.69 8.08 -17.16
C SER A 268 -16.73 8.75 -16.25
N THR A 269 -17.77 9.35 -16.84
CA THR A 269 -18.74 10.19 -16.09
C THR A 269 -20.18 9.66 -16.03
N GLU A 270 -20.49 8.53 -16.68
CA GLU A 270 -21.79 7.86 -16.50
C GLU A 270 -21.79 7.04 -15.19
N SER A 271 -22.89 7.11 -14.42
CA SER A 271 -22.97 6.47 -13.10
C SER A 271 -22.75 4.96 -13.18
N GLY A 272 -21.76 4.46 -12.43
CA GLY A 272 -21.37 3.05 -12.42
C GLY A 272 -20.51 2.61 -13.62
N ALA A 273 -20.26 3.47 -14.60
CA ALA A 273 -19.43 3.13 -15.75
C ALA A 273 -17.93 3.23 -15.42
N GLY A 274 -17.22 2.10 -15.54
CA GLY A 274 -15.82 1.97 -15.13
C GLY A 274 -14.78 2.32 -16.19
N VAL A 275 -13.51 2.26 -15.78
CA VAL A 275 -12.32 2.30 -16.64
C VAL A 275 -11.53 1.01 -16.46
N ARG A 276 -11.30 0.28 -17.54
CA ARG A 276 -10.43 -0.91 -17.57
C ARG A 276 -9.29 -0.67 -18.54
N HIS A 277 -8.05 -0.88 -18.11
CA HIS A 277 -6.92 -0.86 -19.03
C HIS A 277 -5.81 -1.84 -18.63
N ALA A 278 -5.55 -2.82 -19.49
CA ALA A 278 -4.49 -3.82 -19.30
C ALA A 278 -3.12 -3.41 -19.87
N GLY A 279 -3.07 -2.37 -20.71
CA GLY A 279 -1.85 -1.81 -21.29
C GLY A 279 -1.02 -1.03 -20.28
N GLY A 280 0.18 -0.63 -20.70
CA GLY A 280 1.00 0.32 -19.94
C GLY A 280 0.60 1.76 -20.26
N ILE A 281 0.36 2.57 -19.23
CA ILE A 281 0.10 4.01 -19.35
C ILE A 281 1.29 4.78 -18.78
N ILE A 282 1.94 5.60 -19.61
CA ILE A 282 3.18 6.32 -19.26
C ILE A 282 3.00 7.81 -19.59
N ALA A 283 2.93 8.64 -18.55
CA ALA A 283 2.81 10.09 -18.65
C ALA A 283 4.14 10.79 -18.33
N SER A 284 4.59 11.68 -19.21
CA SER A 284 5.76 12.55 -18.99
C SER A 284 5.44 13.82 -18.18
N SER A 285 4.16 14.05 -17.86
CA SER A 285 3.71 14.97 -16.80
C SER A 285 2.88 14.22 -15.75
N ASP A 286 1.57 14.44 -15.70
CA ASP A 286 0.67 13.89 -14.68
C ASP A 286 -0.26 12.84 -15.28
N LEU A 287 -0.71 11.89 -14.45
CA LEU A 287 -1.63 10.83 -14.85
C LEU A 287 -2.88 10.86 -13.96
N ASP A 288 -4.00 11.30 -14.52
CA ASP A 288 -5.30 11.35 -13.83
C ASP A 288 -6.25 10.29 -14.40
N ILE A 289 -6.78 9.39 -13.57
CA ILE A 289 -7.81 8.43 -13.97
C ILE A 289 -8.99 8.51 -13.01
N SER A 290 -10.17 8.81 -13.53
CA SER A 290 -11.40 8.98 -12.76
C SER A 290 -12.56 8.21 -13.37
N ALA A 291 -13.37 7.55 -12.53
CA ALA A 291 -14.58 6.86 -12.95
C ALA A 291 -15.69 6.98 -11.88
N ASP A 292 -16.93 7.20 -12.32
CA ASP A 292 -18.11 6.99 -11.45
C ASP A 292 -18.38 5.50 -11.18
N GLY A 293 -17.71 4.59 -11.92
CA GLY A 293 -17.69 3.14 -11.71
C GLY A 293 -16.37 2.60 -11.16
N ASP A 294 -16.08 1.34 -11.48
CA ASP A 294 -14.86 0.65 -11.02
C ASP A 294 -13.66 0.92 -11.94
N ILE A 295 -12.46 0.99 -11.35
CA ILE A 295 -11.18 1.15 -12.06
C ILE A 295 -10.39 -0.16 -11.97
N THR A 296 -9.93 -0.69 -13.10
CA THR A 296 -9.05 -1.86 -13.17
C THR A 296 -7.87 -1.59 -14.10
N LEU A 297 -6.65 -1.52 -13.54
CA LEU A 297 -5.44 -1.12 -14.25
C LEU A 297 -4.30 -2.12 -14.03
N ALA A 298 -3.27 -2.09 -14.88
CA ALA A 298 -2.09 -2.96 -14.76
C ALA A 298 -0.80 -2.16 -14.47
N SER A 299 -0.28 -1.42 -15.45
CA SER A 299 1.01 -0.73 -15.35
C SER A 299 0.83 0.77 -15.55
N LEU A 300 1.32 1.57 -14.61
CA LEU A 300 1.18 3.03 -14.63
C LEU A 300 2.53 3.68 -14.32
N SER A 301 2.89 4.72 -15.05
CA SER A 301 4.09 5.53 -14.82
C SER A 301 3.81 7.01 -15.01
N SER A 302 4.34 7.85 -14.13
CA SER A 302 4.19 9.30 -14.17
C SER A 302 5.48 10.02 -13.74
N GLU A 303 5.99 10.92 -14.58
CA GLU A 303 7.13 11.79 -14.24
C GLU A 303 6.76 12.94 -13.30
N LYS A 304 5.49 13.08 -12.91
CA LYS A 304 5.03 13.93 -11.80
C LYS A 304 4.09 13.15 -10.89
N ASN A 305 2.80 13.45 -10.89
CA ASN A 305 1.81 12.91 -9.96
C ASN A 305 0.94 11.85 -10.64
N LEU A 306 0.38 10.94 -9.84
CA LEU A 306 -0.58 9.93 -10.28
C LEU A 306 -1.81 9.98 -9.37
N SER A 307 -3.00 10.14 -9.96
CA SER A 307 -4.27 10.26 -9.25
C SER A 307 -5.29 9.25 -9.78
N LEU A 308 -5.82 8.41 -8.90
CA LEU A 308 -6.90 7.46 -9.21
C LEU A 308 -8.13 7.78 -8.34
N SER A 309 -9.30 7.90 -8.96
CA SER A 309 -10.56 8.18 -8.25
C SER A 309 -11.70 7.31 -8.78
N GLY A 310 -12.26 6.42 -7.96
CA GLY A 310 -13.28 5.47 -8.42
C GLY A 310 -14.22 4.93 -7.34
N LYS A 311 -15.14 4.06 -7.73
CA LYS A 311 -15.93 3.28 -6.77
C LYS A 311 -15.07 2.21 -6.11
N ASN A 312 -14.55 1.27 -6.89
CA ASN A 312 -13.46 0.36 -6.50
C ASN A 312 -12.23 0.62 -7.37
N ILE A 313 -11.03 0.40 -6.84
CA ILE A 313 -9.77 0.47 -7.62
C ILE A 313 -9.03 -0.86 -7.49
N THR A 314 -8.72 -1.50 -8.61
CA THR A 314 -7.91 -2.72 -8.67
C THR A 314 -6.65 -2.48 -9.50
N LEU A 315 -5.48 -2.65 -8.87
CA LEU A 315 -4.18 -2.63 -9.54
C LEU A 315 -3.69 -4.07 -9.68
N ASN A 316 -3.79 -4.62 -10.89
CA ASN A 316 -3.38 -5.99 -11.22
C ASN A 316 -1.86 -6.11 -11.30
N LYS A 317 -1.31 -7.27 -10.91
CA LYS A 317 0.14 -7.52 -10.94
C LYS A 317 0.67 -7.33 -12.36
N SER A 318 1.75 -6.57 -12.48
CA SER A 318 2.51 -6.37 -13.71
C SER A 318 4.01 -6.35 -13.38
N THR A 319 4.85 -6.55 -14.39
CA THR A 319 6.31 -6.43 -14.26
C THR A 319 6.78 -5.00 -13.99
N SER A 320 5.99 -3.99 -14.37
CA SER A 320 6.41 -2.58 -14.37
C SER A 320 5.89 -1.76 -13.17
N GLY A 321 5.03 -2.34 -12.33
CA GLY A 321 4.46 -1.64 -11.17
C GLY A 321 3.52 -0.48 -11.51
N VAL A 322 3.23 0.31 -10.47
CA VAL A 322 2.56 1.61 -10.50
C VAL A 322 3.52 2.62 -9.88
N GLN A 323 3.99 3.58 -10.68
CA GLN A 323 5.09 4.45 -10.28
C GLN A 323 4.77 5.93 -10.55
N ALA A 324 5.20 6.79 -9.64
CA ALA A 324 5.19 8.24 -9.85
C ALA A 324 6.47 8.87 -9.30
N LYS A 325 6.91 9.97 -9.90
CA LYS A 325 8.05 10.75 -9.40
C LYS A 325 7.70 11.50 -8.12
N ASN A 326 6.50 12.06 -8.05
CA ASN A 326 6.00 12.88 -6.95
C ASN A 326 4.93 12.10 -6.16
N ASP A 327 3.71 12.64 -6.04
CA ASP A 327 2.64 12.06 -5.21
C ASP A 327 1.82 11.01 -5.98
N ILE A 328 1.45 9.93 -5.27
CA ILE A 328 0.41 8.97 -5.67
C ILE A 328 -0.79 9.15 -4.74
N ILE A 329 -1.96 9.39 -5.33
CA ILE A 329 -3.23 9.57 -4.61
C ILE A 329 -4.24 8.56 -5.15
N MET A 330 -4.87 7.79 -4.26
CA MET A 330 -5.90 6.81 -4.60
C MET A 330 -7.12 6.99 -3.71
N ASN A 331 -8.23 7.39 -4.31
CA ASN A 331 -9.50 7.65 -3.64
C ASN A 331 -10.55 6.64 -4.12
N ALA A 332 -11.01 5.75 -3.25
CA ALA A 332 -12.09 4.82 -3.55
C ALA A 332 -13.30 5.03 -2.63
N LEU A 333 -14.50 5.08 -3.20
CA LEU A 333 -15.73 5.11 -2.38
C LEU A 333 -15.92 3.80 -1.58
N ALA A 334 -15.52 2.68 -2.19
CA ALA A 334 -15.61 1.33 -1.64
C ALA A 334 -14.22 0.72 -1.41
N GLY A 335 -13.80 -0.26 -2.23
CA GLY A 335 -12.59 -1.05 -1.98
C GLY A 335 -11.40 -0.67 -2.87
N ILE A 336 -10.19 -0.80 -2.33
CA ILE A 336 -8.95 -0.82 -3.11
C ILE A 336 -8.30 -2.20 -2.98
N THR A 337 -7.94 -2.80 -4.12
CA THR A 337 -7.15 -4.03 -4.18
C THR A 337 -5.82 -3.77 -4.88
N LEU A 338 -4.73 -3.85 -4.13
CA LEU A 338 -3.36 -3.67 -4.62
C LEU A 338 -2.72 -5.04 -4.79
N ASN A 339 -2.66 -5.53 -6.02
CA ASN A 339 -1.88 -6.71 -6.41
C ASN A 339 -0.57 -6.32 -7.11
N ASN A 340 -0.22 -5.03 -7.15
CA ASN A 340 0.96 -4.51 -7.84
C ASN A 340 1.72 -3.53 -6.96
N ASP A 341 3.02 -3.41 -7.18
CA ASP A 341 3.88 -2.51 -6.39
C ASP A 341 3.58 -1.03 -6.72
N VAL A 342 3.49 -0.19 -5.69
CA VAL A 342 3.13 1.23 -5.76
C VAL A 342 4.31 2.06 -5.22
N ILE A 343 4.97 2.82 -6.08
CA ILE A 343 6.24 3.49 -5.76
C ILE A 343 6.17 4.99 -6.05
N ALA A 344 6.24 5.80 -4.99
CA ALA A 344 6.42 7.24 -5.08
C ALA A 344 7.91 7.58 -4.88
N SER A 345 8.56 8.16 -5.89
CA SER A 345 10.02 8.33 -5.89
C SER A 345 10.50 9.42 -4.94
N THR A 346 9.83 10.57 -4.93
CA THR A 346 10.20 11.74 -4.12
C THR A 346 9.04 12.33 -3.30
N GLY A 347 7.79 12.07 -3.71
CA GLY A 347 6.60 12.56 -3.02
C GLY A 347 6.05 11.60 -1.97
N LYS A 348 4.71 11.55 -1.90
CA LYS A 348 3.91 10.85 -0.90
C LYS A 348 3.00 9.78 -1.52
N ILE A 349 2.53 8.84 -0.71
CA ILE A 349 1.41 7.97 -1.06
C ILE A 349 0.23 8.31 -0.14
N ARG A 350 -0.94 8.61 -0.71
CA ARG A 350 -2.21 8.76 0.02
C ARG A 350 -3.23 7.77 -0.50
N ILE A 351 -3.89 7.10 0.43
CA ILE A 351 -4.97 6.15 0.16
C ILE A 351 -6.15 6.49 1.06
N ASP A 352 -7.30 6.73 0.45
CA ASP A 352 -8.59 6.95 1.12
C ASP A 352 -9.61 5.94 0.56
N ALA A 353 -10.13 5.06 1.43
CA ALA A 353 -11.04 3.97 1.02
C ALA A 353 -12.04 3.54 2.12
N SER A 354 -13.07 2.78 1.76
CA SER A 354 -13.86 2.02 2.75
C SER A 354 -13.17 0.73 3.19
N SER A 355 -12.47 0.06 2.29
CA SER A 355 -11.63 -1.11 2.58
C SER A 355 -10.35 -1.12 1.71
N LEU A 356 -9.27 -1.69 2.23
CA LEU A 356 -8.00 -1.84 1.52
C LEU A 356 -7.50 -3.29 1.65
N VAL A 357 -7.15 -3.90 0.52
CA VAL A 357 -6.49 -5.21 0.46
C VAL A 357 -5.20 -5.07 -0.33
N GLN A 358 -4.10 -5.52 0.25
CA GLN A 358 -2.77 -5.49 -0.37
C GLN A 358 -2.21 -6.92 -0.40
N ASN A 359 -1.97 -7.47 -1.60
CA ASN A 359 -1.55 -8.85 -1.84
C ASN A 359 -0.25 -8.87 -2.67
N ALA A 360 0.85 -9.41 -2.16
CA ALA A 360 2.13 -9.55 -2.90
C ALA A 360 2.58 -8.25 -3.61
N ALA A 361 2.39 -7.14 -2.91
CA ALA A 361 2.53 -5.77 -3.38
C ALA A 361 3.22 -4.91 -2.33
N SER A 362 4.10 -4.01 -2.76
CA SER A 362 4.84 -3.08 -1.91
C SER A 362 4.38 -1.64 -2.12
N LEU A 363 4.04 -0.92 -1.05
CA LEU A 363 3.87 0.54 -1.06
C LEU A 363 5.17 1.17 -0.58
N VAL A 364 5.84 1.95 -1.42
CA VAL A 364 7.18 2.46 -1.13
C VAL A 364 7.27 3.95 -1.43
N THR A 365 7.73 4.74 -0.46
CA THR A 365 8.27 6.08 -0.71
C THR A 365 9.79 6.05 -0.68
N ASN A 366 10.43 6.37 -1.80
CA ASN A 366 11.90 6.43 -1.93
C ASN A 366 12.48 7.81 -1.57
N ASN A 367 11.64 8.70 -1.02
CA ASN A 367 12.05 10.05 -0.66
C ASN A 367 13.26 10.07 0.30
N THR A 368 14.20 10.96 0.01
CA THR A 368 15.37 11.22 0.85
C THR A 368 15.10 12.33 1.87
N THR A 369 14.08 13.15 1.63
CA THR A 369 13.61 14.25 2.47
C THR A 369 12.48 13.81 3.42
N THR A 370 12.41 14.43 4.60
CA THR A 370 11.42 14.14 5.64
C THR A 370 10.06 14.73 5.28
N THR A 371 9.35 14.12 4.32
CA THR A 371 7.96 14.47 4.07
C THR A 371 7.07 13.83 5.14
N VAL A 372 6.24 14.62 5.82
CA VAL A 372 5.41 14.14 6.94
C VAL A 372 3.92 14.40 6.64
N PRO A 373 3.04 13.40 6.76
CA PRO A 373 3.36 11.98 6.55
C PRO A 373 3.89 11.74 5.13
N ALA A 374 4.70 10.69 4.93
CA ALA A 374 5.13 10.22 3.61
C ALA A 374 4.15 9.19 3.04
N ILE A 375 3.64 8.29 3.89
CA ILE A 375 2.57 7.35 3.55
C ILE A 375 1.40 7.61 4.51
N GLN A 376 0.22 7.88 3.95
CA GLN A 376 -1.02 8.04 4.70
C GLN A 376 -2.08 7.09 4.15
N ILE A 377 -2.63 6.23 5.01
CA ILE A 377 -3.66 5.26 4.66
C ILE A 377 -4.84 5.49 5.60
N ASN A 378 -5.97 5.94 5.04
CA ASN A 378 -7.23 6.16 5.76
C ASN A 378 -8.28 5.18 5.22
N VAL A 379 -8.72 4.25 6.07
CA VAL A 379 -9.67 3.19 5.70
C VAL A 379 -10.87 3.21 6.64
N ALA A 380 -12.10 3.29 6.13
CA ALA A 380 -13.27 3.38 7.01
C ALA A 380 -13.49 2.10 7.84
N GLY A 381 -13.28 0.93 7.22
CA GLY A 381 -13.42 -0.40 7.80
C GLY A 381 -12.09 -1.17 7.88
N GLN A 382 -11.97 -2.27 7.15
CA GLN A 382 -10.84 -3.20 7.24
C GLN A 382 -9.69 -2.84 6.28
N TYR A 383 -8.46 -2.76 6.82
CA TYR A 383 -7.22 -2.87 6.05
C TYR A 383 -6.62 -4.27 6.23
N THR A 384 -6.41 -4.99 5.13
CA THR A 384 -5.77 -6.31 5.11
C THR A 384 -4.46 -6.26 4.32
N LEU A 385 -3.36 -6.58 5.00
CA LEU A 385 -2.02 -6.68 4.46
C LEU A 385 -1.64 -8.17 4.39
N ASN A 386 -1.83 -8.78 3.21
CA ASN A 386 -1.62 -10.21 2.97
C ASN A 386 -0.24 -10.45 2.36
N GLY A 387 0.72 -10.86 3.18
CA GLY A 387 2.07 -11.18 2.74
C GLY A 387 2.57 -12.54 3.19
N LYS A 388 3.68 -12.95 2.58
CA LYS A 388 4.47 -14.10 3.01
C LYS A 388 5.84 -13.61 3.48
N LEU A 389 6.16 -13.87 4.74
CA LEU A 389 7.53 -13.74 5.22
C LEU A 389 8.41 -14.76 4.50
N GLN A 390 9.47 -14.28 3.86
CA GLN A 390 10.47 -15.08 3.18
C GLN A 390 11.83 -14.81 3.80
N ALA A 391 12.64 -15.86 3.88
CA ALA A 391 13.99 -15.79 4.41
C ALA A 391 15.01 -15.69 3.28
N LEU A 392 15.98 -14.80 3.42
CA LEU A 392 17.16 -14.69 2.56
C LEU A 392 18.39 -15.18 3.32
N ASP A 393 19.32 -15.83 2.62
CA ASP A 393 20.64 -16.17 3.15
C ASP A 393 21.56 -14.94 3.22
N ALA A 394 22.79 -15.12 3.72
CA ALA A 394 23.79 -14.05 3.82
C ALA A 394 24.19 -13.43 2.47
N ASN A 395 23.85 -14.08 1.34
CA ASN A 395 24.09 -13.56 -0.02
C ASN A 395 22.83 -12.92 -0.63
N GLY A 396 21.73 -12.81 0.13
CA GLY A 396 20.45 -12.26 -0.34
C GLY A 396 19.59 -13.23 -1.16
N LYS A 397 19.92 -14.52 -1.21
CA LYS A 397 19.15 -15.54 -1.95
C LYS A 397 18.07 -16.16 -1.06
N VAL A 398 16.86 -16.36 -1.60
CA VAL A 398 15.77 -17.01 -0.87
C VAL A 398 16.16 -18.41 -0.40
N ILE A 399 16.01 -18.66 0.91
CA ILE A 399 16.26 -19.96 1.55
C ILE A 399 15.09 -20.89 1.22
N ALA A 400 15.28 -21.74 0.22
CA ALA A 400 14.29 -22.74 -0.20
C ALA A 400 13.97 -23.70 0.96
N GLY A 401 12.68 -23.94 1.20
CA GLY A 401 12.22 -24.76 2.33
C GLY A 401 12.40 -24.12 3.72
N GLY A 402 12.86 -22.86 3.80
CA GLY A 402 12.98 -22.12 5.05
C GLY A 402 11.62 -21.83 5.68
N VAL A 403 11.37 -22.40 6.85
CA VAL A 403 10.20 -22.11 7.68
C VAL A 403 10.54 -20.94 8.60
N VAL A 404 9.87 -19.81 8.41
CA VAL A 404 9.91 -18.68 9.35
C VAL A 404 9.04 -19.05 10.56
N THR A 405 9.62 -18.99 11.76
CA THR A 405 8.93 -19.27 13.01
C THR A 405 9.39 -18.31 14.10
N LEU A 406 8.67 -18.23 15.21
CA LEU A 406 9.08 -17.42 16.36
C LEU A 406 9.80 -18.29 17.39
N LYS A 407 10.98 -17.84 17.83
CA LYS A 407 11.73 -18.40 18.96
C LYS A 407 12.09 -17.26 19.91
N ASN A 408 11.64 -17.36 21.15
CA ASN A 408 11.84 -16.33 22.20
C ASN A 408 11.32 -14.92 21.81
N GLY A 409 10.38 -14.86 20.86
CA GLY A 409 9.84 -13.63 20.29
C GLY A 409 10.55 -13.14 19.02
N ASP A 410 11.71 -13.67 18.68
CA ASP A 410 12.40 -13.32 17.43
C ASP A 410 12.00 -14.26 16.29
N PHE A 411 11.87 -13.71 15.09
CA PHE A 411 11.74 -14.53 13.90
C PHE A 411 13.06 -15.26 13.64
N VAL A 412 13.01 -16.59 13.60
CA VAL A 412 14.11 -17.46 13.21
C VAL A 412 13.71 -18.28 12.00
N VAL A 413 14.70 -18.63 11.19
CA VAL A 413 14.51 -19.38 9.95
C VAL A 413 15.00 -20.80 10.19
N LYS A 414 14.15 -21.80 9.94
CA LYS A 414 14.51 -23.21 10.09
C LYS A 414 14.45 -23.96 8.77
N VAL A 415 15.48 -24.75 8.49
CA VAL A 415 15.51 -25.71 7.38
C VAL A 415 15.73 -27.10 7.98
N ASN A 416 14.84 -28.05 7.69
CA ASN A 416 14.85 -29.40 8.27
C ASN A 416 14.94 -29.42 9.81
N GLY A 417 14.34 -28.42 10.48
CA GLY A 417 14.36 -28.25 11.93
C GLY A 417 15.58 -27.52 12.51
N ALA A 418 16.68 -27.42 11.76
CA ALA A 418 17.88 -26.68 12.16
C ALA A 418 17.73 -25.18 11.85
N GLU A 419 18.23 -24.31 12.75
CA GLU A 419 18.21 -22.86 12.55
C GLU A 419 19.31 -22.41 11.57
N VAL A 420 18.94 -21.56 10.61
CA VAL A 420 19.87 -20.94 9.67
C VAL A 420 20.34 -19.62 10.26
N PRO A 421 21.62 -19.50 10.67
CA PRO A 421 22.15 -18.26 11.22
C PRO A 421 22.26 -17.19 10.13
N PHE A 422 22.18 -15.92 10.54
CA PHE A 422 22.31 -14.74 9.68
C PHE A 422 21.29 -14.64 8.53
N ALA A 423 20.18 -15.37 8.61
CA ALA A 423 19.09 -15.23 7.65
C ALA A 423 18.40 -13.86 7.82
N SER A 424 18.27 -13.10 6.73
CA SER A 424 17.46 -11.89 6.68
C SER A 424 16.00 -12.24 6.37
N LEU A 425 15.07 -11.37 6.75
CA LEU A 425 13.64 -11.57 6.50
C LEU A 425 13.09 -10.43 5.67
N ILE A 426 12.40 -10.80 4.59
CA ILE A 426 11.62 -9.89 3.76
C ILE A 426 10.15 -10.35 3.79
N SER A 427 9.25 -9.47 3.37
CA SER A 427 7.92 -9.88 2.94
C SER A 427 7.77 -9.58 1.45
N ASP A 428 7.01 -10.40 0.74
CA ASP A 428 6.53 -10.04 -0.61
C ASP A 428 5.51 -8.89 -0.61
N THR A 429 5.07 -8.48 0.59
CA THR A 429 4.03 -7.46 0.78
C THR A 429 4.46 -6.47 1.86
N GLN A 430 4.73 -5.23 1.46
CA GLN A 430 5.43 -4.26 2.30
C GLN A 430 4.78 -2.87 2.29
N VAL A 431 4.92 -2.12 3.38
CA VAL A 431 4.68 -0.67 3.45
C VAL A 431 5.96 -0.05 3.98
N THR A 432 6.73 0.66 3.13
CA THR A 432 8.06 1.16 3.46
C THR A 432 8.20 2.66 3.20
N SER A 433 8.56 3.42 4.23
CA SER A 433 9.04 4.80 4.10
C SER A 433 10.54 4.89 4.36
N HIS A 434 11.27 5.54 3.44
CA HIS A 434 12.72 5.75 3.57
C HIS A 434 13.11 6.92 4.46
N SER A 435 12.32 8.01 4.51
CA SER A 435 12.70 9.22 5.27
C SER A 435 11.55 9.89 6.05
N GLY A 436 10.29 9.63 5.73
CA GLY A 436 9.13 10.24 6.41
C GLY A 436 8.30 9.27 7.27
N ASP A 437 7.23 9.79 7.88
CA ASP A 437 6.31 9.01 8.71
C ASP A 437 5.34 8.14 7.89
N VAL A 438 4.88 7.03 8.49
CA VAL A 438 3.74 6.24 8.00
C VAL A 438 2.59 6.36 9.00
N GLN A 439 1.43 6.81 8.52
CA GLN A 439 0.20 6.94 9.31
C GLN A 439 -0.88 6.03 8.74
N ILE A 440 -1.40 5.13 9.56
CA ILE A 440 -2.46 4.18 9.20
C ILE A 440 -3.65 4.41 10.14
N THR A 441 -4.76 4.90 9.58
CA THR A 441 -6.04 5.03 10.28
C THR A 441 -7.01 4.03 9.69
N ALA A 442 -7.57 3.12 10.51
CA ALA A 442 -8.56 2.16 10.04
C ALA A 442 -9.66 1.85 11.08
N GLY A 443 -10.74 1.17 10.66
CA GLY A 443 -11.63 0.48 11.57
C GLY A 443 -10.89 -0.67 12.26
N SER A 444 -10.42 -1.61 11.46
CA SER A 444 -9.60 -2.76 11.87
C SER A 444 -8.43 -2.98 10.91
N MET A 445 -7.33 -3.55 11.40
CA MET A 445 -6.18 -3.95 10.58
C MET A 445 -5.76 -5.40 10.83
N ASN A 446 -5.46 -6.13 9.75
CA ASN A 446 -4.88 -7.46 9.78
C ASN A 446 -3.56 -7.45 8.97
N ASN A 447 -2.43 -7.55 9.67
CA ASN A 447 -1.13 -7.81 9.07
C ASN A 447 -0.84 -9.31 9.08
N SER A 448 -1.24 -9.99 8.01
CA SER A 448 -1.04 -11.42 7.80
C SER A 448 0.27 -11.66 7.06
N GLY A 449 1.40 -11.67 7.78
CA GLY A 449 2.73 -11.97 7.21
C GLY A 449 3.36 -10.84 6.36
N GLY A 450 2.78 -9.64 6.35
CA GLY A 450 3.34 -8.44 5.73
C GLY A 450 4.40 -7.74 6.58
N SER A 451 5.05 -6.72 6.00
CA SER A 451 6.00 -5.85 6.71
C SER A 451 5.59 -4.38 6.63
N VAL A 452 5.64 -3.66 7.77
CA VAL A 452 5.48 -2.20 7.83
C VAL A 452 6.75 -1.59 8.43
N LEU A 453 7.40 -0.69 7.70
CA LEU A 453 8.73 -0.16 8.02
C LEU A 453 8.83 1.36 7.82
N ALA A 454 9.24 2.09 8.85
CA ALA A 454 9.74 3.45 8.73
C ALA A 454 11.24 3.49 9.07
N LYS A 455 12.08 3.68 8.05
CA LYS A 455 13.56 3.61 8.17
C LYS A 455 14.21 4.81 8.88
N LYS A 456 13.49 5.94 8.98
CA LYS A 456 13.93 7.16 9.68
C LYS A 456 12.78 7.92 10.37
N GLY A 457 11.57 7.80 9.84
CA GLY A 457 10.37 8.38 10.45
C GLY A 457 9.77 7.51 11.56
N THR A 458 8.60 7.94 12.00
CA THR A 458 7.74 7.27 12.98
C THR A 458 6.68 6.40 12.31
N LEU A 459 6.11 5.47 13.08
CA LEU A 459 4.93 4.70 12.71
C LEU A 459 3.77 5.05 13.64
N GLN A 460 2.60 5.38 13.08
CA GLN A 460 1.38 5.62 13.84
C GLN A 460 0.22 4.78 13.30
N PHE A 461 -0.39 3.98 14.18
CA PHE A 461 -1.60 3.22 13.92
C PHE A 461 -2.74 3.75 14.79
N THR A 462 -3.84 4.17 14.16
CA THR A 462 -5.07 4.61 14.82
C THR A 462 -6.21 3.73 14.35
N LEU A 463 -6.54 2.71 15.15
CA LEU A 463 -7.49 1.65 14.81
C LEU A 463 -8.68 1.75 15.77
N LYS A 464 -9.91 1.61 15.27
CA LYS A 464 -11.12 1.72 16.13
C LYS A 464 -11.36 0.44 16.93
N GLU A 465 -11.16 -0.71 16.30
CA GLU A 465 -11.65 -2.02 16.78
C GLU A 465 -10.49 -2.98 17.08
N ALA A 466 -9.78 -3.47 16.06
CA ALA A 466 -8.78 -4.52 16.24
C ALA A 466 -7.50 -4.30 15.42
N PHE A 467 -6.38 -4.70 16.01
CA PHE A 467 -5.14 -4.98 15.28
C PHE A 467 -4.78 -6.45 15.47
N VAL A 468 -4.71 -7.20 14.37
CA VAL A 468 -4.11 -8.54 14.34
C VAL A 468 -2.79 -8.44 13.59
N ASN A 469 -1.69 -8.85 14.21
CA ASN A 469 -0.36 -8.85 13.62
C ASN A 469 0.30 -10.22 13.73
N SER A 470 0.56 -10.87 12.59
CA SER A 470 1.46 -12.02 12.46
C SER A 470 2.69 -11.72 11.59
N GLY A 471 2.76 -10.51 11.03
CA GLY A 471 3.91 -10.00 10.29
C GLY A 471 4.88 -9.17 11.15
N SER A 472 5.65 -8.31 10.48
CA SER A 472 6.62 -7.41 11.10
C SER A 472 6.16 -5.96 11.05
N VAL A 473 6.31 -5.22 12.15
CA VAL A 473 6.12 -3.76 12.22
C VAL A 473 7.33 -3.17 12.90
N SER A 474 8.07 -2.29 12.23
CA SER A 474 9.35 -1.77 12.72
C SER A 474 9.52 -0.27 12.42
N ALA A 475 9.83 0.50 13.46
CA ALA A 475 10.17 1.92 13.36
C ALA A 475 11.61 2.16 13.82
N THR A 476 12.40 2.92 13.06
CA THR A 476 13.65 3.51 13.59
C THR A 476 13.34 4.67 14.54
N GLY A 477 12.30 5.46 14.22
CA GLY A 477 11.73 6.44 15.14
C GLY A 477 10.78 5.81 16.17
N ASP A 478 9.81 6.60 16.63
CA ASP A 478 8.79 6.15 17.57
C ASP A 478 7.71 5.29 16.87
N LEU A 479 7.18 4.30 17.59
CA LEU A 479 6.02 3.49 17.19
C LEU A 479 4.85 3.76 18.14
N THR A 480 3.75 4.31 17.62
CA THR A 480 2.51 4.52 18.38
C THR A 480 1.38 3.65 17.82
N ILE A 481 0.72 2.88 18.68
CA ILE A 481 -0.46 2.08 18.32
C ILE A 481 -1.59 2.40 19.28
N ALA A 482 -2.72 2.84 18.73
CA ALA A 482 -4.00 2.90 19.43
C ALA A 482 -4.99 1.94 18.75
N SER A 483 -5.63 1.06 19.52
CA SER A 483 -6.62 0.10 19.01
C SER A 483 -7.64 -0.33 20.07
N GLY A 484 -8.85 -0.76 19.67
CA GLY A 484 -9.79 -1.38 20.62
C GLY A 484 -9.27 -2.72 21.19
N SER A 485 -8.41 -3.42 20.44
CA SER A 485 -7.76 -4.67 20.82
C SER A 485 -6.47 -4.88 20.01
N LEU A 486 -5.52 -5.62 20.56
CA LEU A 486 -4.26 -5.97 19.89
C LEU A 486 -3.93 -7.45 20.12
N LYS A 487 -3.91 -8.23 19.03
CA LYS A 487 -3.39 -9.59 18.99
C LYS A 487 -2.07 -9.59 18.23
N ASN A 488 -0.97 -9.89 18.92
CA ASN A 488 0.36 -9.97 18.33
C ASN A 488 0.90 -11.41 18.38
N ASP A 489 0.95 -12.05 17.21
CA ASP A 489 1.63 -13.32 16.93
C ASP A 489 2.86 -13.10 16.02
N GLY A 490 3.31 -11.86 15.87
CA GLY A 490 4.46 -11.44 15.06
C GLY A 490 5.42 -10.54 15.84
N VAL A 491 6.03 -9.57 15.18
CA VAL A 491 6.98 -8.62 15.80
C VAL A 491 6.47 -7.19 15.68
N LEU A 492 6.45 -6.47 16.81
CA LEU A 492 6.32 -5.02 16.91
C LEU A 492 7.62 -4.45 17.51
N TYR A 493 8.33 -3.60 16.78
CA TYR A 493 9.66 -3.10 17.14
C TYR A 493 9.79 -1.57 16.99
N ALA A 494 10.52 -0.96 17.92
CA ALA A 494 10.99 0.44 17.80
C ALA A 494 12.44 0.59 18.26
N SER A 495 13.28 1.26 17.46
CA SER A 495 14.63 1.68 17.92
C SER A 495 14.60 2.87 18.89
N ASN A 496 13.47 3.57 19.00
CA ASN A 496 13.27 4.66 19.98
C ASN A 496 12.16 4.30 20.99
N ASN A 497 11.12 5.12 21.14
CA ASN A 497 10.02 4.84 22.07
C ASN A 497 8.91 4.01 21.38
N GLN A 498 8.23 3.17 22.14
CA GLN A 498 6.99 2.53 21.72
C GLN A 498 5.87 2.89 22.69
N THR A 499 4.74 3.38 22.17
CA THR A 499 3.54 3.72 22.94
C THR A 499 2.36 2.89 22.46
N LEU A 500 1.77 2.10 23.35
CA LEU A 500 0.61 1.28 23.10
C LEU A 500 -0.56 1.78 23.96
N ARG A 501 -1.69 2.12 23.33
CA ARG A 501 -2.93 2.52 24.03
C ARG A 501 -4.08 1.67 23.50
N VAL A 502 -4.27 0.50 24.10
CA VAL A 502 -5.16 -0.54 23.58
C VAL A 502 -6.23 -0.95 24.59
N GLY A 503 -7.26 -1.67 24.15
CA GLY A 503 -8.13 -2.42 25.05
C GLY A 503 -7.45 -3.71 25.52
N ASN A 504 -7.93 -4.87 25.10
CA ASN A 504 -7.28 -6.14 25.44
C ASN A 504 -6.04 -6.38 24.58
N LEU A 505 -4.94 -6.83 25.19
CA LEU A 505 -3.69 -7.18 24.52
C LEU A 505 -3.36 -8.66 24.74
N ASP A 506 -3.40 -9.44 23.65
CA ASP A 506 -2.88 -10.81 23.58
C ASP A 506 -1.53 -10.82 22.85
N ASN A 507 -0.43 -11.12 23.55
CA ASN A 507 0.90 -11.24 22.95
C ASN A 507 1.42 -12.68 23.02
N ASN A 508 1.54 -13.34 21.86
CA ASN A 508 2.29 -14.58 21.70
C ASN A 508 3.64 -14.34 20.96
N GLY A 509 3.81 -13.18 20.32
CA GLY A 509 5.03 -12.76 19.61
C GLY A 509 5.94 -11.84 20.44
N ARG A 510 6.58 -10.86 19.77
CA ARG A 510 7.44 -9.85 20.42
C ARG A 510 6.91 -8.44 20.30
N ILE A 511 6.99 -7.70 21.40
CA ILE A 511 6.75 -6.26 21.47
C ILE A 511 7.97 -5.63 22.16
N PHE A 512 8.73 -4.79 21.46
CA PHE A 512 10.04 -4.37 21.96
C PHE A 512 10.47 -2.97 21.53
N ALA A 513 10.99 -2.19 22.48
CA ALA A 513 11.54 -0.86 22.25
C ALA A 513 12.98 -0.76 22.76
N GLU A 514 13.96 -0.37 21.94
CA GLU A 514 15.33 -0.19 22.45
C GLU A 514 15.41 0.89 23.55
N LYS A 515 14.58 1.94 23.48
CA LYS A 515 14.59 3.00 24.50
C LYS A 515 13.59 2.72 25.63
N ARG A 516 12.30 2.92 25.35
CA ARG A 516 11.23 2.91 26.35
C ARG A 516 9.95 2.35 25.74
N LEU A 517 9.31 1.43 26.46
CA LEU A 517 7.97 0.95 26.15
C LEU A 517 6.97 1.51 27.17
N VAL A 518 5.92 2.18 26.70
CA VAL A 518 4.78 2.60 27.52
C VAL A 518 3.53 1.92 27.00
N MET A 519 2.93 1.06 27.81
CA MET A 519 1.71 0.33 27.51
C MET A 519 0.59 0.76 28.45
N ASN A 520 -0.53 1.16 27.88
CA ASN A 520 -1.80 1.36 28.58
C ASN A 520 -2.81 0.39 27.95
N ALA A 521 -3.24 -0.63 28.70
CA ALA A 521 -4.19 -1.63 28.23
C ALA A 521 -5.42 -1.72 29.16
N SER A 522 -6.52 -2.29 28.67
CA SER A 522 -7.59 -2.77 29.56
C SER A 522 -7.20 -4.05 30.29
N ALA A 523 -6.61 -5.00 29.57
CA ALA A 523 -6.05 -6.23 30.15
C ALA A 523 -4.86 -6.71 29.31
N LEU A 524 -3.94 -7.45 29.93
CA LEU A 524 -2.75 -8.00 29.28
C LEU A 524 -2.65 -9.51 29.50
N ASN A 525 -2.52 -10.26 28.40
CA ASN A 525 -2.16 -11.67 28.39
C ASN A 525 -0.88 -11.84 27.57
N ASN A 526 0.24 -12.06 28.26
CA ASN A 526 1.55 -12.26 27.63
C ASN A 526 2.01 -13.71 27.73
N ARG A 527 2.12 -14.38 26.59
CA ARG A 527 2.77 -15.68 26.39
C ARG A 527 4.10 -15.56 25.64
N GLY A 528 4.32 -14.43 24.96
CA GLY A 528 5.53 -14.10 24.21
C GLY A 528 6.52 -13.24 24.99
N ASN A 529 7.17 -12.32 24.29
CA ASN A 529 8.19 -11.41 24.82
C ASN A 529 7.69 -9.96 24.76
N ILE A 530 7.75 -9.23 25.87
CA ILE A 530 7.54 -7.78 25.92
C ILE A 530 8.74 -7.16 26.64
N GLY A 531 9.40 -6.16 26.04
CA GLY A 531 10.59 -5.60 26.69
C GLY A 531 11.07 -4.23 26.23
N ALA A 532 12.02 -3.69 27.00
CA ALA A 532 12.75 -2.47 26.69
C ALA A 532 14.22 -2.53 27.12
N THR A 533 15.13 -1.85 26.41
CA THR A 533 16.57 -1.89 26.73
C THR A 533 17.04 -0.76 27.65
N ARG A 534 16.84 0.54 27.32
CA ARG A 534 17.63 1.62 27.94
C ARG A 534 16.98 2.36 29.13
N ASP A 535 15.68 2.58 29.12
CA ASP A 535 15.00 3.51 30.04
C ASP A 535 13.96 2.80 30.93
N ALA A 536 12.79 2.49 30.38
CA ALA A 536 11.72 1.84 31.12
C ALA A 536 10.81 0.95 30.25
N LEU A 537 10.40 -0.17 30.83
CA LEU A 537 9.21 -0.92 30.49
C LEU A 537 8.11 -0.51 31.47
N GLN A 538 7.13 0.27 31.01
CA GLN A 538 6.01 0.75 31.81
C GLN A 538 4.72 0.14 31.29
N ILE A 539 4.02 -0.64 32.12
CA ILE A 539 2.76 -1.28 31.79
C ILE A 539 1.71 -0.84 32.81
N THR A 540 0.70 -0.12 32.34
CA THR A 540 -0.51 0.22 33.10
C THR A 540 -1.69 -0.57 32.54
N THR A 541 -2.44 -1.23 33.42
CA THR A 541 -3.69 -1.92 33.04
C THR A 541 -4.83 -1.54 33.97
N THR A 542 -6.06 -1.42 33.45
CA THR A 542 -7.25 -1.18 34.28
C THR A 542 -7.81 -2.47 34.89
N GLY A 543 -7.63 -3.59 34.19
CA GLY A 543 -7.97 -4.95 34.61
C GLY A 543 -6.73 -5.80 34.90
N ASN A 544 -6.80 -7.08 34.56
CA ASN A 544 -5.83 -8.10 34.98
C ASN A 544 -4.59 -8.17 34.07
N VAL A 545 -3.50 -8.71 34.64
CA VAL A 545 -2.28 -9.13 33.92
C VAL A 545 -2.05 -10.63 34.12
N THR A 546 -2.03 -11.39 33.04
CA THR A 546 -1.53 -12.77 33.01
C THR A 546 -0.22 -12.81 32.21
N ASN A 547 0.86 -13.28 32.84
CA ASN A 547 2.16 -13.43 32.22
C ASN A 547 2.67 -14.87 32.37
N SER A 548 2.65 -15.64 31.28
CA SER A 548 3.34 -16.93 31.15
C SER A 548 4.58 -16.84 30.25
N GLY A 549 4.74 -15.73 29.52
CA GLY A 549 5.93 -15.40 28.74
C GLY A 549 6.97 -14.61 29.55
N THR A 550 7.61 -13.63 28.91
CA THR A 550 8.63 -12.78 29.53
C THR A 550 8.29 -11.30 29.39
N LEU A 551 8.33 -10.58 30.50
CA LEU A 551 8.43 -9.12 30.60
C LEU A 551 9.88 -8.79 31.01
N VAL A 552 10.61 -8.03 30.19
CA VAL A 552 12.04 -7.76 30.43
C VAL A 552 12.44 -6.30 30.24
N GLY A 553 13.09 -5.73 31.26
CA GLY A 553 13.91 -4.54 31.13
C GLY A 553 15.38 -4.96 31.14
N ASP A 554 16.17 -4.62 30.14
CA ASP A 554 17.58 -5.04 30.10
C ASP A 554 18.41 -4.12 31.02
N SER A 555 18.88 -2.99 30.48
CA SER A 555 19.32 -1.83 31.26
C SER A 555 18.14 -0.93 31.71
N ALA A 556 16.89 -1.36 31.50
CA ALA A 556 15.68 -0.59 31.76
C ALA A 556 14.98 -0.99 33.08
N THR A 557 14.30 -0.03 33.71
CA THR A 557 13.38 -0.31 34.82
C THR A 557 12.14 -1.06 34.33
N VAL A 558 11.54 -1.89 35.18
CA VAL A 558 10.25 -2.54 34.89
C VAL A 558 9.22 -2.06 35.91
N SER A 559 8.15 -1.44 35.43
CA SER A 559 7.07 -0.91 36.27
C SER A 559 5.72 -1.40 35.77
N LEU A 560 5.01 -2.15 36.62
CA LEU A 560 3.65 -2.63 36.38
C LEU A 560 2.70 -1.94 37.37
N ASN A 561 1.67 -1.27 36.85
CA ASN A 561 0.57 -0.70 37.61
C ASN A 561 -0.75 -1.34 37.14
N VAL A 562 -1.33 -2.19 37.97
CA VAL A 562 -2.41 -3.12 37.59
C VAL A 562 -3.65 -2.82 38.40
N GLY A 563 -4.76 -2.48 37.74
CA GLY A 563 -6.04 -2.24 38.40
C GLY A 563 -6.69 -3.52 38.92
N GLY A 564 -6.48 -4.65 38.22
CA GLY A 564 -6.97 -5.97 38.58
C GLY A 564 -5.95 -6.87 39.28
N ASP A 565 -6.11 -8.17 39.09
CA ASP A 565 -5.23 -9.23 39.61
C ASP A 565 -4.00 -9.43 38.71
N VAL A 566 -2.93 -9.98 39.30
CA VAL A 566 -1.71 -10.38 38.57
C VAL A 566 -1.49 -11.89 38.75
N ASP A 567 -1.31 -12.61 37.64
CA ASP A 567 -0.80 -13.98 37.64
C ASP A 567 0.47 -14.09 36.79
N ASN A 568 1.61 -14.32 37.44
CA ASN A 568 2.90 -14.54 36.82
C ASN A 568 3.34 -16.00 36.97
N SER A 569 3.21 -16.76 35.89
CA SER A 569 3.83 -18.09 35.71
C SER A 569 5.13 -18.03 34.91
N GLY A 570 5.39 -16.90 34.23
CA GLY A 570 6.60 -16.64 33.45
C GLY A 570 7.60 -15.73 34.18
N ASN A 571 8.27 -14.87 33.42
CA ASN A 571 9.35 -13.99 33.90
C ASN A 571 8.92 -12.52 33.94
N ILE A 572 9.26 -11.82 35.01
CA ILE A 572 9.25 -10.35 35.12
C ILE A 572 10.63 -9.91 35.64
N ILE A 573 11.51 -9.47 34.74
CA ILE A 573 12.94 -9.31 35.05
C ILE A 573 13.43 -7.91 34.66
N SER A 574 14.21 -7.28 35.54
CA SER A 574 15.15 -6.22 35.16
C SER A 574 16.60 -6.70 35.34
N ASN A 575 17.41 -6.69 34.28
CA ASN A 575 18.79 -7.20 34.34
C ASN A 575 19.72 -6.27 35.11
N GLU A 576 19.54 -4.95 35.01
CA GLU A 576 20.37 -3.96 35.75
C GLU A 576 19.61 -3.09 36.76
N LYS A 577 18.31 -2.86 36.56
CA LYS A 577 17.52 -1.86 37.29
C LYS A 577 16.45 -2.52 38.17
N ASP A 578 15.48 -1.73 38.60
CA ASP A 578 14.48 -2.13 39.58
C ASP A 578 13.23 -2.70 38.89
N VAL A 579 12.57 -3.64 39.59
CA VAL A 579 11.22 -4.11 39.26
C VAL A 579 10.25 -3.57 40.31
N THR A 580 9.22 -2.87 39.85
CA THR A 580 8.09 -2.42 40.68
C THR A 580 6.80 -2.99 40.13
N LEU A 581 5.98 -3.59 40.99
CA LEU A 581 4.67 -4.10 40.64
C LEU A 581 3.65 -3.70 41.70
N ALA A 582 2.71 -2.84 41.32
CA ALA A 582 1.57 -2.47 42.14
C ALA A 582 0.29 -3.07 41.53
N ALA A 583 -0.51 -3.74 42.36
CA ALA A 583 -1.81 -4.30 41.96
C ALA A 583 -2.92 -3.85 42.91
N SER A 584 -4.08 -3.52 42.36
CA SER A 584 -5.28 -3.10 43.12
C SER A 584 -6.35 -4.19 43.23
N GLY A 585 -6.16 -5.32 42.53
CA GLY A 585 -6.95 -6.53 42.66
C GLY A 585 -6.80 -7.25 44.02
N LYS A 586 -7.37 -8.45 44.10
CA LYS A 586 -7.38 -9.28 45.31
C LYS A 586 -6.15 -10.20 45.41
N SER A 587 -5.38 -10.34 44.34
CA SER A 587 -4.25 -11.27 44.29
C SER A 587 -3.09 -10.77 43.42
N ILE A 588 -1.87 -11.08 43.90
CA ILE A 588 -0.65 -11.12 43.09
C ILE A 588 -0.11 -12.53 43.25
N LYS A 589 -0.15 -13.32 42.17
CA LYS A 589 0.38 -14.68 42.14
C LYS A 589 1.69 -14.70 41.38
N ASN A 590 2.73 -15.23 42.01
CA ASN A 590 4.03 -15.48 41.41
C ASN A 590 4.38 -16.97 41.55
N GLN A 591 4.13 -17.70 40.47
CA GLN A 591 4.50 -19.10 40.28
C GLN A 591 5.82 -19.21 39.49
N GLY A 592 6.12 -18.20 38.67
CA GLY A 592 7.35 -18.07 37.90
C GLY A 592 8.42 -17.25 38.63
N LYS A 593 9.01 -16.28 37.93
CA LYS A 593 10.17 -15.51 38.41
C LYS A 593 9.94 -14.00 38.35
N ILE A 594 10.26 -13.30 39.45
CA ILE A 594 10.40 -11.85 39.52
C ILE A 594 11.83 -11.53 39.99
N GLU A 595 12.62 -10.80 39.20
CA GLU A 595 14.00 -10.44 39.57
C GLU A 595 14.38 -9.01 39.18
N GLY A 596 15.04 -8.28 40.08
CA GLY A 596 15.61 -6.96 39.79
C GLY A 596 16.75 -6.59 40.74
N LYS A 597 17.37 -5.42 40.52
CA LYS A 597 18.30 -4.80 41.47
C LYS A 597 17.59 -4.56 42.81
N ASN A 598 16.51 -3.78 42.79
CA ASN A 598 15.50 -3.76 43.84
C ASN A 598 14.19 -4.36 43.30
N VAL A 599 13.44 -5.04 44.15
CA VAL A 599 12.10 -5.54 43.84
C VAL A 599 11.10 -4.97 44.83
N THR A 600 10.08 -4.28 44.34
CA THR A 600 9.00 -3.72 45.16
C THR A 600 7.65 -4.23 44.68
N LEU A 601 7.00 -5.09 45.49
CA LEU A 601 5.64 -5.59 45.23
C LEU A 601 4.66 -4.94 46.21
N THR A 602 3.58 -4.35 45.68
CA THR A 602 2.51 -3.72 46.47
C THR A 602 1.15 -4.26 46.05
N ALA A 603 0.53 -5.06 46.91
CA ALA A 603 -0.87 -5.40 46.82
C ALA A 603 -1.67 -4.36 47.63
N SER A 604 -2.34 -3.44 46.92
CA SER A 604 -2.97 -2.24 47.50
C SER A 604 -4.30 -2.52 48.19
N ASN A 605 -5.00 -3.59 47.82
CA ASN A 605 -6.29 -3.95 48.41
C ASN A 605 -6.13 -4.44 49.86
N ALA A 606 -7.04 -3.99 50.75
CA ALA A 606 -7.00 -4.28 52.18
C ALA A 606 -7.14 -5.77 52.54
N ASP A 607 -7.54 -6.63 51.60
CA ASP A 607 -7.62 -8.09 51.73
C ASP A 607 -6.76 -8.85 50.70
N ALA A 608 -5.92 -8.15 49.93
CA ALA A 608 -5.11 -8.81 48.91
C ALA A 608 -4.14 -9.85 49.47
N THR A 609 -4.05 -10.97 48.77
CA THR A 609 -3.08 -12.03 49.03
C THR A 609 -1.99 -12.00 47.97
N LEU A 610 -0.74 -11.83 48.41
CA LEU A 610 0.42 -12.12 47.58
C LEU A 610 0.79 -13.59 47.78
N GLU A 611 0.67 -14.39 46.72
CA GLU A 611 1.02 -15.81 46.68
C GLU A 611 2.33 -15.94 45.91
N ASN A 612 3.42 -16.32 46.59
CA ASN A 612 4.71 -16.62 45.97
C ASN A 612 5.05 -18.10 46.18
N SER A 613 4.82 -18.91 45.14
CA SER A 613 5.27 -20.30 45.04
C SER A 613 6.48 -20.46 44.11
N GLY A 614 6.81 -19.41 43.34
CA GLY A 614 8.00 -19.31 42.51
C GLY A 614 9.15 -18.55 43.19
N THR A 615 9.86 -17.73 42.42
CA THR A 615 11.02 -16.95 42.89
C THR A 615 10.76 -15.45 42.83
N LEU A 616 10.99 -14.76 43.95
CA LEU A 616 11.16 -13.31 44.04
C LEU A 616 12.60 -13.05 44.50
N ASN A 617 13.44 -12.46 43.65
CA ASN A 617 14.85 -12.22 43.97
C ASN A 617 15.24 -10.75 43.75
N ALA A 618 15.78 -10.09 44.79
CA ALA A 618 16.35 -8.76 44.68
C ALA A 618 17.87 -8.78 44.88
N ARG A 619 18.65 -8.26 43.91
CA ARG A 619 20.11 -8.19 44.03
C ARG A 619 20.59 -7.19 45.10
N GLN A 620 19.69 -6.34 45.62
CA GLN A 620 19.94 -5.41 46.73
C GLN A 620 18.81 -5.41 47.76
N LYS A 621 17.61 -4.91 47.42
CA LYS A 621 16.50 -4.76 48.39
C LYS A 621 15.19 -5.36 47.89
N ALA A 622 14.56 -6.20 48.71
CA ALA A 622 13.19 -6.65 48.49
C ALA A 622 12.22 -5.89 49.41
N GLN A 623 11.12 -5.38 48.85
CA GLN A 623 10.04 -4.73 49.58
C GLN A 623 8.71 -5.38 49.18
N VAL A 624 7.98 -5.91 50.15
CA VAL A 624 6.64 -6.46 49.93
C VAL A 624 5.65 -5.76 50.85
N LYS A 625 4.58 -5.23 50.28
CA LYS A 625 3.41 -4.70 51.00
C LYS A 625 2.17 -5.46 50.54
N ALA A 626 1.48 -6.12 51.47
CA ALA A 626 0.25 -6.87 51.19
C ALA A 626 -0.59 -7.02 52.46
N ALA A 627 -1.87 -7.38 52.33
CA ALA A 627 -2.65 -7.77 53.49
C ALA A 627 -2.24 -9.15 53.98
N LYS A 628 -2.14 -10.11 53.06
CA LYS A 628 -1.67 -11.48 53.30
C LYS A 628 -0.48 -11.78 52.38
N LEU A 629 0.55 -12.43 52.91
CA LEU A 629 1.69 -12.94 52.14
C LEU A 629 1.82 -14.43 52.40
N ASN A 630 1.62 -15.25 51.36
CA ASN A 630 1.83 -16.69 51.38
C ASN A 630 3.05 -17.01 50.52
N ASN A 631 4.14 -17.47 51.15
CA ASN A 631 5.40 -17.83 50.51
C ASN A 631 5.67 -19.35 50.57
N ASN A 632 4.64 -20.17 50.83
CA ASN A 632 4.78 -21.63 50.89
C ASN A 632 5.26 -22.19 49.53
N GLY A 633 6.31 -23.02 49.58
CA GLY A 633 7.00 -23.57 48.40
C GLY A 633 7.85 -22.57 47.60
N GLY A 634 7.72 -21.26 47.85
CA GLY A 634 8.42 -20.21 47.10
C GLY A 634 9.69 -19.70 47.79
N THR A 635 10.51 -19.00 47.01
CA THR A 635 11.70 -18.28 47.50
C THR A 635 11.49 -16.78 47.39
N LEU A 636 11.76 -16.05 48.48
CA LEU A 636 11.85 -14.60 48.54
C LEU A 636 13.24 -14.23 49.07
N SER A 637 14.13 -13.78 48.19
CA SER A 637 15.53 -13.46 48.54
C SER A 637 15.90 -12.01 48.29
N ALA A 638 16.77 -11.47 49.15
CA ALA A 638 17.53 -10.26 48.85
C ALA A 638 18.97 -10.35 49.36
N ALA A 639 19.95 -9.92 48.55
CA ALA A 639 21.35 -9.88 49.00
C ALA A 639 21.60 -8.83 50.11
N GLY A 640 20.71 -7.84 50.25
CA GLY A 640 20.69 -6.87 51.34
C GLY A 640 19.45 -7.02 52.22
N ASP A 641 18.67 -5.95 52.31
CA ASP A 641 17.52 -5.84 53.22
C ASP A 641 16.23 -6.41 52.60
N ILE A 642 15.48 -7.17 53.41
CA ILE A 642 14.07 -7.52 53.14
C ILE A 642 13.17 -6.73 54.09
N ALA A 643 12.20 -6.01 53.54
CA ALA A 643 11.13 -5.33 54.27
C ALA A 643 9.76 -5.93 53.93
N LEU A 644 9.11 -6.55 54.94
CA LEU A 644 7.80 -7.19 54.79
C LEU A 644 6.73 -6.41 55.58
N ASN A 645 5.96 -5.61 54.86
CA ASN A 645 4.84 -4.82 55.37
C ASN A 645 3.53 -5.61 55.17
N VAL A 646 3.33 -6.63 56.01
CA VAL A 646 2.18 -7.55 55.95
C VAL A 646 1.20 -7.19 57.07
N SER A 647 -0.03 -6.79 56.74
CA SER A 647 -0.96 -6.23 57.74
C SER A 647 -1.87 -7.25 58.43
N LYS A 648 -2.10 -8.44 57.82
CA LYS A 648 -2.96 -9.50 58.38
C LYS A 648 -2.20 -10.79 58.65
N GLN A 649 -1.64 -11.45 57.62
CA GLN A 649 -1.07 -12.80 57.77
C GLN A 649 0.17 -13.03 56.90
N LEU A 650 1.26 -13.47 57.52
CA LEU A 650 2.45 -14.03 56.86
C LEU A 650 2.40 -15.56 56.99
N ASN A 651 2.47 -16.29 55.88
CA ASN A 651 2.64 -17.74 55.86
C ASN A 651 3.93 -18.10 55.10
N ASN A 652 4.84 -18.80 55.77
CA ASN A 652 6.08 -19.34 55.21
C ASN A 652 6.44 -20.64 55.93
N THR A 653 5.47 -21.56 56.03
CA THR A 653 5.54 -22.73 56.92
C THR A 653 5.72 -24.05 56.16
N HIS A 654 5.42 -24.09 54.87
CA HIS A 654 5.48 -25.31 54.05
C HIS A 654 6.57 -25.16 52.98
N GLY A 655 7.83 -25.43 53.34
CA GLY A 655 8.97 -25.43 52.41
C GLY A 655 9.34 -24.08 51.77
N GLY A 656 8.77 -22.96 52.25
CA GLY A 656 9.06 -21.62 51.75
C GLY A 656 10.32 -21.02 52.37
N ALA A 657 11.09 -20.26 51.58
CA ALA A 657 12.33 -19.63 52.00
C ALA A 657 12.25 -18.08 51.93
N ILE A 658 12.64 -17.40 53.01
CA ILE A 658 12.79 -15.93 53.07
C ILE A 658 14.24 -15.63 53.47
N LEU A 659 15.06 -15.19 52.51
CA LEU A 659 16.54 -15.19 52.62
C LEU A 659 17.12 -13.78 52.44
N GLY A 660 17.47 -13.12 53.55
CA GLY A 660 18.11 -11.80 53.55
C GLY A 660 19.60 -11.89 53.87
N GLY A 661 20.44 -11.14 53.14
CA GLY A 661 21.86 -10.96 53.49
C GLY A 661 22.07 -10.15 54.79
N ARG A 662 21.01 -9.52 55.29
CA ARG A 662 20.87 -8.97 56.65
C ARG A 662 19.54 -9.43 57.25
N LYS A 663 19.46 -9.58 58.58
CA LYS A 663 18.25 -10.11 59.27
C LYS A 663 16.98 -9.36 58.83
N PRO A 664 15.88 -10.03 58.44
CA PRO A 664 14.66 -9.38 57.98
C PRO A 664 14.06 -8.44 59.04
N ARG A 665 13.55 -7.28 58.59
CA ARG A 665 12.78 -6.36 59.46
C ARG A 665 11.28 -6.63 59.30
N THR A 666 10.75 -7.54 60.11
CA THR A 666 9.32 -7.91 60.16
C THR A 666 8.56 -7.11 61.21
N GLY A 667 7.41 -6.52 60.86
CA GLY A 667 6.62 -5.68 61.78
C GLY A 667 5.88 -6.40 62.92
N ARG A 668 5.72 -7.73 62.85
CA ARG A 668 5.19 -8.59 63.94
C ARG A 668 5.86 -9.97 63.91
N ARG A 669 5.75 -10.71 65.03
CA ARG A 669 6.42 -12.01 65.28
C ARG A 669 6.24 -12.98 64.11
N ALA A 670 7.35 -13.36 63.47
CA ALA A 670 7.40 -14.58 62.66
C ALA A 670 7.34 -15.81 63.59
N TYR A 671 6.53 -16.81 63.22
CA TYR A 671 6.59 -18.12 63.86
C TYR A 671 7.59 -18.98 63.08
N ASP A 672 8.86 -18.77 63.37
CA ASP A 672 9.96 -19.56 62.82
C ASP A 672 10.19 -20.80 63.69
N ARG A 673 10.40 -21.95 63.04
CA ARG A 673 10.71 -23.23 63.71
C ARG A 673 11.74 -24.04 62.93
N SER A 674 12.65 -23.38 62.20
CA SER A 674 13.80 -24.05 61.59
C SER A 674 14.95 -24.27 62.59
N ASP A 675 14.72 -25.02 63.67
CA ASP A 675 15.81 -25.59 64.46
C ASP A 675 15.42 -26.92 65.13
N GLN A 676 15.46 -27.98 64.32
CA GLN A 676 15.72 -29.33 64.81
C GLN A 676 16.76 -29.98 63.89
N ARG A 677 18.03 -29.84 64.27
CA ARG A 677 19.10 -30.70 63.75
C ARG A 677 18.89 -32.10 64.31
N GLN A 678 18.51 -33.05 63.46
CA GLN A 678 18.60 -34.46 63.82
C GLN A 678 20.07 -34.86 63.91
N GLN A 679 20.47 -35.40 65.07
CA GLN A 679 21.73 -36.14 65.20
C GLN A 679 21.58 -37.49 64.48
N PRO A 680 22.61 -37.96 63.74
CA PRO A 680 22.61 -39.31 63.20
C PRO A 680 23.10 -40.32 64.25
N ASP A 681 22.32 -41.37 64.48
CA ASP A 681 22.71 -42.53 65.30
C ASP A 681 23.53 -43.53 64.43
N PRO A 682 24.51 -44.28 64.98
CA PRO A 682 25.45 -45.06 64.18
C PRO A 682 25.11 -46.57 64.07
N GLY A 683 25.20 -47.11 62.85
CA GLY A 683 25.19 -48.54 62.55
C GLY A 683 24.60 -48.82 61.16
N GLY A 684 25.13 -49.72 60.33
CA GLY A 684 26.25 -50.65 60.48
C GLY A 684 26.01 -51.89 59.59
N LYS A 685 27.08 -52.56 59.12
CA LYS A 685 27.11 -53.69 58.14
C LYS A 685 26.97 -53.26 56.67
N HIS A 686 27.71 -53.82 55.70
CA HIS A 686 28.83 -54.77 55.74
C HIS A 686 29.80 -54.57 54.55
N PHE A 687 31.05 -54.99 54.77
CA PHE A 687 32.16 -55.25 53.82
C PHE A 687 31.95 -56.58 53.03
N PRO A 688 32.90 -57.09 52.20
CA PRO A 688 34.06 -56.48 51.51
C PRO A 688 34.14 -56.84 49.98
N ASP A 689 35.15 -56.32 49.29
CA ASP A 689 36.23 -57.09 48.57
C ASP A 689 37.00 -56.10 47.67
N GLN A 690 38.26 -55.72 47.96
CA GLN A 690 39.55 -56.45 47.99
C GLN A 690 40.29 -56.50 46.64
N HIS A 691 41.62 -56.39 46.73
CA HIS A 691 42.64 -56.26 45.67
C HIS A 691 42.65 -54.90 44.90
N GLY A 692 43.73 -54.10 44.88
CA GLY A 692 45.06 -54.21 45.51
C GLY A 692 46.20 -54.25 44.48
N ASP A 693 47.25 -53.44 44.71
CA ASP A 693 48.56 -53.47 44.03
C ASP A 693 48.57 -53.17 42.49
N ALA A 694 49.67 -52.98 41.76
CA ALA A 694 50.98 -52.33 41.98
C ALA A 694 51.72 -52.25 40.60
N GLN A 695 52.68 -51.36 40.27
CA GLN A 695 53.16 -50.09 40.85
C GLN A 695 53.96 -49.28 39.79
N GLN A 696 54.41 -48.07 40.14
CA GLN A 696 55.59 -47.32 39.63
C GLN A 696 56.11 -47.52 38.18
N HIS A 697 56.13 -46.43 37.41
CA HIS A 697 57.32 -45.82 36.77
C HIS A 697 56.93 -44.41 36.29
N GLY A 698 57.79 -43.40 36.14
CA GLY A 698 59.24 -43.36 36.33
C GLY A 698 59.91 -42.22 35.55
N ARG A 699 59.98 -41.02 36.16
CA ARG A 699 60.90 -39.89 35.84
C ARG A 699 60.74 -39.10 34.51
N ARG A 700 60.57 -37.78 34.69
CA ARG A 700 61.31 -36.65 34.07
C ARG A 700 61.53 -36.63 32.54
N ARG A 701 61.12 -35.51 31.93
CA ARG A 701 62.05 -34.62 31.18
C ARG A 701 61.61 -33.16 31.22
N SER A 702 62.59 -32.27 31.10
CA SER A 702 62.46 -30.81 31.10
C SER A 702 63.33 -30.27 29.96
N ALA A 703 62.77 -29.36 29.15
CA ALA A 703 63.44 -28.37 28.30
C ALA A 703 62.34 -27.35 27.91
N ARG A 704 62.42 -26.02 28.07
CA ARG A 704 63.44 -24.97 27.83
C ARG A 704 63.76 -24.67 26.36
N GLN A 705 63.16 -23.58 25.88
CA GLN A 705 63.61 -22.54 24.91
C GLN A 705 62.46 -21.48 24.92
N ARG A 706 62.58 -20.14 25.08
CA ARG A 706 63.65 -19.13 24.86
C ARG A 706 64.21 -19.20 23.43
N ASP A 707 63.97 -18.23 22.55
CA ASP A 707 64.38 -16.80 22.56
C ASP A 707 63.28 -15.90 21.92
N ASP A 708 63.10 -14.58 22.11
CA ASP A 708 63.94 -13.34 22.26
C ASP A 708 64.09 -12.52 20.94
N GLY A 709 64.16 -11.17 21.06
CA GLY A 709 64.20 -10.17 19.97
C GLY A 709 62.81 -9.59 19.61
N SER A 710 62.46 -8.30 19.75
CA SER A 710 63.24 -7.04 19.86
C SER A 710 64.05 -6.71 18.57
N VAL A 711 64.09 -5.48 18.01
CA VAL A 711 63.72 -4.14 18.52
C VAL A 711 63.69 -3.07 17.38
N ARG A 712 63.30 -1.80 17.67
CA ARG A 712 63.57 -0.52 16.91
C ARG A 712 62.80 -0.28 15.60
N ARG A 713 62.59 0.95 15.06
CA ARG A 713 62.90 2.40 15.37
C ARG A 713 61.81 3.26 14.65
N ASP A 714 61.60 4.58 14.77
CA ASP A 714 61.68 5.66 15.79
C ASP A 714 60.97 6.94 15.19
N ASN A 715 60.84 8.06 15.93
CA ASN A 715 60.37 9.42 15.56
C ASN A 715 58.85 9.62 15.30
N ALA A 716 58.07 10.48 15.97
CA ALA A 716 58.24 11.78 16.66
C ALA A 716 58.07 13.03 15.76
N ASP A 717 57.08 13.88 16.11
CA ASP A 717 57.31 15.31 16.29
C ASP A 717 56.21 15.98 17.13
N GLN A 718 56.61 16.90 18.00
CA GLN A 718 55.72 17.77 18.79
C GLN A 718 56.47 19.08 19.08
N LEU A 719 55.99 20.20 18.54
CA LEU A 719 56.48 21.55 18.87
C LEU A 719 55.34 22.57 18.65
N GLY A 720 55.31 23.61 19.49
CA GLY A 720 54.40 24.75 19.32
C GLY A 720 55.02 26.02 19.90
N LEU A 721 54.51 27.19 19.49
CA LEU A 721 54.77 28.54 20.02
C LEU A 721 53.56 29.41 19.60
N ARG A 722 52.82 30.05 20.53
CA ARG A 722 52.83 31.49 20.89
C ARG A 722 52.62 32.45 19.69
N HIS A 723 51.75 33.47 19.74
CA HIS A 723 51.59 34.47 20.82
C HIS A 723 50.23 35.23 20.78
N SER A 724 49.80 35.80 21.94
CA SER A 724 48.95 37.02 22.19
C SER A 724 47.62 37.21 21.41
N GLY A 725 46.48 37.66 21.94
CA GLY A 725 46.03 38.40 23.14
C GLY A 725 44.68 39.07 22.75
N ASN A 726 43.77 39.63 23.57
CA ASN A 726 43.74 39.98 24.99
C ASN A 726 42.26 40.16 25.45
N VAL A 727 41.96 39.92 26.75
CA VAL A 727 40.96 40.62 27.61
C VAL A 727 39.45 40.74 27.21
N HIS A 728 38.60 39.97 27.92
CA HIS A 728 37.40 40.32 28.75
C HIS A 728 36.78 41.77 28.79
N PRO A 729 35.61 42.02 29.46
CA PRO A 729 34.35 41.25 29.59
C PRO A 729 33.03 42.13 29.65
N ALA A 730 31.87 41.47 29.87
CA ALA A 730 30.70 41.92 30.65
C ALA A 730 29.73 43.05 30.14
N GLY A 731 28.49 43.02 30.65
CA GLY A 731 27.42 44.03 30.47
C GLY A 731 26.20 43.50 29.69
N SER A 732 25.24 42.78 30.29
CA SER A 732 24.09 43.27 31.08
C SER A 732 23.25 44.38 30.45
N HIS A 733 21.99 44.10 30.08
CA HIS A 733 20.85 44.97 30.43
C HIS A 733 19.50 44.23 30.40
N ARG A 734 18.54 44.80 31.14
CA ARG A 734 17.13 44.38 31.30
C ARG A 734 16.22 45.36 30.54
N HIS A 735 14.90 45.10 30.61
CA HIS A 735 13.78 45.99 30.29
C HIS A 735 13.42 46.12 28.79
N ALA A 736 12.16 46.25 28.41
CA ALA A 736 10.90 46.07 29.17
C ALA A 736 9.74 45.77 28.20
N ASP A 737 8.58 45.39 28.75
CA ASP A 737 7.30 45.36 28.04
C ASP A 737 6.95 46.71 27.42
N GLU A 738 6.34 46.69 26.23
CA GLU A 738 5.37 47.72 25.86
C GLU A 738 4.31 47.18 24.89
N HIS A 739 3.05 47.24 25.32
CA HIS A 739 1.88 47.11 24.44
C HIS A 739 1.69 48.42 23.67
N PRO A 740 0.99 48.36 22.53
CA PRO A 740 -0.26 49.11 22.49
C PRO A 740 -1.46 48.29 22.01
N ARG A 741 -2.65 48.83 22.31
CA ARG A 741 -3.97 48.29 21.97
C ARG A 741 -4.64 49.11 20.85
N CYS A 742 -5.62 48.48 20.22
CA CYS A 742 -6.81 49.07 19.58
C CYS A 742 -6.65 49.97 18.33
N HIS A 743 -7.30 49.53 17.25
CA HIS A 743 -8.44 50.30 16.74
C HIS A 743 -9.56 49.37 16.21
N CYS A 744 -10.81 49.78 16.39
CA CYS A 744 -12.02 49.04 16.01
C CYS A 744 -12.70 49.63 14.77
N LEU A 745 -13.48 48.80 14.06
CA LEU A 745 -14.71 49.15 13.32
C LEU A 745 -15.51 47.84 13.07
N GLN A 746 -16.49 47.49 13.92
CA GLN A 746 -17.94 47.72 13.72
C GLN A 746 -18.54 46.91 12.53
N GLN A 747 -19.02 45.70 12.78
CA GLN A 747 -20.44 45.34 13.01
C GLN A 747 -21.44 45.70 11.88
N ARG A 748 -22.10 44.67 11.33
CA ARG A 748 -23.57 44.55 11.36
C ARG A 748 -24.02 43.09 11.25
N GLN A 749 -25.24 42.82 11.72
CA GLN A 749 -25.78 41.50 12.04
C GLN A 749 -26.71 40.97 10.95
N SER A 750 -26.82 39.64 10.82
CA SER A 750 -28.13 38.96 10.75
C SER A 750 -28.02 37.44 10.98
N HIS A 751 -28.82 36.97 11.94
CA HIS A 751 -29.16 35.57 12.21
C HIS A 751 -30.52 35.26 11.51
N PRO A 752 -30.99 34.01 11.31
CA PRO A 752 -31.15 33.04 12.41
C PRO A 752 -30.99 31.53 12.14
N VAL A 753 -31.09 30.83 13.26
CA VAL A 753 -31.05 29.38 13.51
C VAL A 753 -32.28 28.66 12.96
N GLN A 754 -32.13 27.39 12.56
CA GLN A 754 -33.21 26.40 12.59
C GLN A 754 -32.77 25.09 13.25
N HIS A 755 -33.59 24.63 14.21
CA HIS A 755 -33.52 23.36 14.93
C HIS A 755 -34.92 22.75 14.86
N TRP A 756 -35.13 21.56 14.27
CA TRP A 756 -36.40 20.83 14.39
C TRP A 756 -36.21 19.30 14.40
N HIS A 757 -37.16 18.61 15.03
CA HIS A 757 -37.11 17.19 15.44
C HIS A 757 -37.39 16.17 14.32
N PRO A 758 -37.01 14.89 14.50
CA PRO A 758 -37.67 13.76 13.86
C PRO A 758 -38.89 13.30 14.67
N HIS A 759 -40.08 13.30 14.06
CA HIS A 759 -41.30 12.76 14.66
C HIS A 759 -41.52 11.30 14.24
N GLN A 760 -41.79 10.41 15.21
CA GLN A 760 -42.41 9.11 14.94
C GLN A 760 -43.89 9.30 14.56
N ARG A 761 -44.38 8.51 13.59
CA ARG A 761 -45.77 8.01 13.58
C ARG A 761 -45.84 6.60 13.01
N CYS A 762 -46.49 5.71 13.77
CA CYS A 762 -46.98 4.43 13.27
C CYS A 762 -48.19 4.64 12.35
N VAL A 763 -48.38 3.72 11.40
CA VAL A 763 -49.70 3.40 10.84
C VAL A 763 -49.83 1.88 10.81
N THR A 764 -50.89 1.38 11.44
CA THR A 764 -51.29 -0.03 11.44
C THR A 764 -52.71 -0.14 10.89
N ALA A 765 -52.93 -0.98 9.86
CA ALA A 765 -54.14 -1.78 9.67
C ALA A 765 -54.06 -2.61 8.37
N GLY A 766 -54.71 -3.79 8.35
CA GLY A 766 -55.13 -4.45 7.11
C GLY A 766 -54.37 -5.72 6.71
N GLY A 767 -54.56 -6.82 7.44
CA GLY A 767 -54.05 -8.13 7.03
C GLY A 767 -55.02 -8.91 6.13
N ARG A 768 -54.47 -9.72 5.20
CA ARG A 768 -55.09 -10.96 4.70
C ARG A 768 -54.02 -12.03 4.56
N ARG A 769 -54.37 -13.28 4.91
CA ARG A 769 -53.53 -14.47 4.73
C ARG A 769 -53.68 -15.00 3.30
N CYS A 770 -52.60 -15.51 2.73
CA CYS A 770 -52.60 -16.70 1.88
C CYS A 770 -51.35 -17.53 2.23
N ALA A 771 -51.46 -18.85 2.22
CA ALA A 771 -50.36 -19.76 2.50
C ALA A 771 -49.64 -20.18 1.21
N GLY A 772 -48.35 -20.50 1.30
CA GLY A 772 -47.55 -21.04 0.20
C GLY A 772 -46.11 -21.33 0.63
N ASP A 773 -45.55 -22.37 0.01
CA ASP A 773 -44.11 -22.58 -0.22
C ASP A 773 -43.22 -22.97 0.96
N ALA A 774 -43.47 -24.16 1.51
CA ALA A 774 -42.50 -24.95 2.27
C ALA A 774 -41.86 -26.06 1.40
N GLU A 775 -41.31 -25.73 0.22
CA GLU A 775 -40.72 -26.76 -0.67
C GLU A 775 -39.43 -26.36 -1.45
N TYR A 776 -38.80 -25.22 -1.13
CA TYR A 776 -37.60 -24.76 -1.86
C TYR A 776 -36.24 -25.07 -1.20
N HIS A 777 -36.22 -25.54 0.06
CA HIS A 777 -34.98 -25.66 0.84
C HIS A 777 -34.24 -27.00 0.77
N GLN A 778 -34.79 -28.05 0.14
CA GLN A 778 -34.15 -29.38 0.09
C GLN A 778 -33.42 -29.72 -1.23
N ARG A 779 -33.54 -28.92 -2.30
CA ARG A 779 -32.82 -29.18 -3.57
C ARG A 779 -31.37 -28.69 -3.62
N LEU A 780 -31.01 -27.62 -2.89
CA LEU A 780 -29.70 -26.98 -3.01
C LEU A 780 -28.56 -27.71 -2.28
N GLU A 781 -28.84 -28.46 -1.20
CA GLU A 781 -27.79 -29.20 -0.47
C GLU A 781 -27.32 -30.47 -1.20
N HIS A 782 -28.14 -31.02 -2.10
CA HIS A 782 -27.83 -32.28 -2.80
C HIS A 782 -26.91 -32.09 -4.01
N GLU A 783 -26.89 -30.90 -4.64
CA GLU A 783 -25.99 -30.58 -5.75
C GLU A 783 -24.59 -30.17 -5.29
N GLN A 784 -24.47 -29.41 -4.20
CA GLN A 784 -23.16 -29.05 -3.64
C GLN A 784 -22.35 -30.28 -3.19
N ARG A 785 -23.01 -31.30 -2.65
CA ARG A 785 -22.35 -32.58 -2.26
C ARG A 785 -21.89 -33.43 -3.45
N ARG A 786 -22.42 -33.25 -4.66
CA ARG A 786 -21.91 -33.91 -5.88
C ARG A 786 -20.67 -33.18 -6.43
N ASN A 787 -20.71 -31.86 -6.54
CA ASN A 787 -19.58 -31.07 -7.07
C ASN A 787 -18.32 -31.16 -6.19
N GLY A 788 -18.46 -31.31 -4.87
CA GLY A 788 -17.32 -31.52 -3.96
C GLY A 788 -16.57 -32.85 -4.16
N ARG A 789 -17.25 -33.91 -4.66
CA ARG A 789 -16.62 -35.22 -4.91
C ARG A 789 -15.93 -35.34 -6.26
N GLN A 790 -16.31 -34.50 -7.23
CA GLN A 790 -15.66 -34.45 -8.55
C GLN A 790 -14.24 -33.87 -8.43
N ARG A 791 -14.10 -32.70 -7.78
CA ARG A 791 -12.81 -32.00 -7.62
C ARG A 791 -11.74 -32.84 -6.88
N GLN A 792 -12.14 -33.59 -5.85
CA GLN A 792 -11.22 -34.50 -5.12
C GLN A 792 -10.73 -35.73 -5.91
N ARG A 793 -11.28 -35.99 -7.12
CA ARG A 793 -10.74 -37.00 -8.05
C ARG A 793 -9.76 -36.39 -9.05
N ASP A 794 -10.03 -35.19 -9.54
CA ASP A 794 -9.15 -34.51 -10.50
C ASP A 794 -7.81 -34.11 -9.86
N ASP A 795 -7.83 -33.58 -8.63
CA ASP A 795 -6.62 -33.25 -7.85
C ASP A 795 -5.72 -34.48 -7.59
N ARG A 796 -6.31 -35.69 -7.55
CA ARG A 796 -5.55 -36.94 -7.35
C ARG A 796 -4.91 -37.50 -8.63
N HIS A 797 -5.36 -37.07 -9.82
CA HIS A 797 -4.70 -37.41 -11.07
C HIS A 797 -3.64 -36.38 -11.51
N GLY A 798 -3.75 -35.12 -11.09
CA GLY A 798 -2.70 -34.10 -11.33
C GLY A 798 -1.38 -34.40 -10.61
N ALA A 799 -1.44 -34.97 -9.40
CA ALA A 799 -0.26 -35.19 -8.55
C ALA A 799 0.74 -36.25 -9.06
N TYR A 800 0.37 -37.10 -10.02
CA TYR A 800 1.28 -38.11 -10.60
C TYR A 800 2.02 -37.65 -11.86
N ALA A 801 1.71 -36.47 -12.40
CA ALA A 801 2.30 -35.94 -13.65
C ALA A 801 3.48 -34.96 -13.45
N GLN A 802 3.79 -34.56 -12.21
CA GLN A 802 4.86 -33.60 -11.88
C GLN A 802 6.13 -34.24 -11.28
N GLN A 803 6.35 -35.55 -11.49
CA GLN A 803 7.58 -36.24 -11.06
C GLN A 803 8.49 -36.71 -12.20
N GLN A 804 8.17 -36.38 -13.47
CA GLN A 804 9.05 -36.57 -14.64
C GLN A 804 8.87 -35.45 -15.68
N GLN A 805 9.41 -34.25 -15.41
CA GLN A 805 9.79 -33.25 -16.41
C GLN A 805 10.81 -32.26 -15.83
#